data_AF-A0A0E3W314-F1
#
_entry.id   AF-A0A0E3W314-F1
#
_cell.length_a   1.000
_cell.length_b   1.000
_cell.length_c   1.000
_cell.angle_alpha   90.00
_cell.angle_beta   90.00
_cell.angle_gamma   90.00
#
_symmetry.space_group_name_H-M   'P 1'
#
loop_
_entity.id
_entity.type
_entity.pdbx_description
1 polymer ?
#
loop_
_entity_poly.entity_id
_entity_poly.type
_entity_poly.pdbx_seq_one_letter_code
_entity_poly.pdbx_strand_id
1 'polypeptide(L)'
;MWKGEAIPKDAIKRQVYFPRLVSITYPTFFSPGFFFPSDKFGNRRGDAIINAADTEHAGVLAGSNDGTIENCLVENAVINGKTNVGGLVGTNTGNISFVAVSGNIMGKSQVGGIVGQMTNGTLDRAAAAATVTAQNETSAESRVGGVIGYLKRGEISNSFSLGGPITGASSTGGFVGEVDQNAAIITSYTASRPYGVEEAANRGAFVGLDKGGNYSNCYYISSFVERGRTGVTNIEYDEKNRANLVEPNGVNNVRKNSSMDIKNRDSYEGFDFDKIWTIESEYASGYPVISGMSAHGTCVENPIEINTLEQLKAIPHVSALHYKLMDSFDLTDADWSPIYYFVGNFNGNGKTLSNITVQDGIRGGAFSLITSGRITDLIVDGAQLEKPSDFGDRSLSGIGVFGSLYYSSAENCIVKNITSYGRQCTAAMFGISEVSKIKNCHVLDSKVYGVYKEDPNYIAHPIAIGGLVGQVFDNNEIKGCSVTNTEIICDIYQDGRKKADEIGGLIGSIYLASTVENCHVYGGQVKGNVAVGGFLGGAAGNGPTMISNCSSSASVEGFSNTGGFVGVSGGTKNTYNIKYTNCFATGDATAQYIVGGFTGLASGGAYISNCYATGNVEGTGYWPNNGTSAAGGFVGEAYIAASVTDCYATGNVVARKGGGGFVGSNANISCMIESEKEPMIKRCYATGNVMATDLFGDSKSGGFVGHNGFDSSTIMDCYATGDVSGFQYVGGFAGEMDSANAINCYTTSKVSTSIEGTAGGFAGIARRSYYSPIRFLNCIFDKDTAGVDIAIAKIDSNVKLPKNSEFAWPDPNWPVDNIKAFTSEQMNNKALYKTEGPYQYKSPITKEIVTIPVEWDFERVWAMEDEASPPYLQALGNVHLISLNANKKVIDIDETAVITLTGHDLAAKVTWEVTGTGSIESETNNSVTIKATDNGVITVSVLIDGIKKKDIEIVAGTGGEQGISAIFVTPAPLADGMAYNIDTKPTLIIKFTEPIDVISFNKLTDPVKLTGFANKKIDVTTSFSQNNTLLTIKPKDKLLDGTEHIISVAKEVKGTSGKNLKGITAMSFLTNSFDVPIVSVMKDGKKASELKAGQTYNLNAEFINNIPNFEEHDIYETANIYIVVRHGMGARATYGGDILTSVEKPLSLLNKDGAVAAVGSVSTEFTLPDDAAGILYVDIYTWDKEKKFAKALPTHITYQIEK
;
A
#
# COMPACT_ATOMS: atom_id res chain seq x y z
N MET A 1 2.70 -34.31 -42.10
CA MET A 1 2.03 -35.52 -42.64
C MET A 1 3.08 -36.50 -43.21
N TRP A 2 3.36 -37.62 -42.53
CA TRP A 2 3.42 -38.97 -43.12
C TRP A 2 3.39 -40.02 -41.99
N LYS A 3 2.72 -41.15 -42.25
CA LYS A 3 2.29 -42.20 -41.30
C LYS A 3 3.36 -43.27 -41.09
N GLY A 4 3.25 -43.99 -39.97
CA GLY A 4 4.27 -44.86 -39.40
C GLY A 4 4.49 -46.23 -40.05
N GLU A 5 5.53 -46.90 -39.55
CA GLU A 5 5.64 -48.37 -39.38
C GLU A 5 6.78 -48.67 -38.38
N ALA A 6 6.61 -49.70 -37.55
CA ALA A 6 7.48 -50.04 -36.42
C ALA A 6 8.59 -51.04 -36.83
N ILE A 7 9.80 -50.90 -36.27
CA ILE A 7 10.91 -51.85 -36.42
C ILE A 7 11.08 -52.70 -35.15
N PRO A 8 11.29 -54.05 -35.23
CA PRO A 8 11.25 -54.96 -34.09
C PRO A 8 12.43 -54.86 -33.10
N LYS A 9 12.16 -55.25 -31.84
CA LYS A 9 12.94 -55.03 -30.60
C LYS A 9 14.26 -55.81 -30.42
N ASP A 10 14.71 -56.65 -31.34
CA ASP A 10 15.71 -57.69 -31.01
C ASP A 10 17.13 -57.54 -31.60
N ALA A 11 17.48 -56.40 -32.20
CA ALA A 11 18.83 -56.20 -32.72
C ALA A 11 19.60 -55.12 -31.94
N ILE A 12 20.82 -55.49 -31.53
CA ILE A 12 21.94 -54.62 -31.13
C ILE A 12 22.16 -54.53 -29.60
N LYS A 13 22.65 -55.65 -29.04
CA LYS A 13 23.61 -55.65 -27.93
C LYS A 13 25.03 -55.53 -28.51
N ARG A 14 25.78 -54.48 -28.16
CA ARG A 14 27.22 -54.49 -27.76
C ARG A 14 27.85 -53.09 -27.88
N GLN A 15 28.41 -52.64 -26.76
CA GLN A 15 29.31 -51.49 -26.63
C GLN A 15 30.67 -51.76 -27.31
N VAL A 16 31.23 -50.78 -28.01
CA VAL A 16 32.69 -50.62 -28.25
C VAL A 16 33.03 -49.13 -28.28
N TYR A 17 34.01 -48.72 -27.47
CA TYR A 17 34.61 -47.38 -27.34
C TYR A 17 35.80 -47.20 -28.29
N PHE A 18 36.12 -45.96 -28.73
CA PHE A 18 37.48 -45.36 -28.92
C PHE A 18 37.40 -43.95 -29.59
N PRO A 19 38.44 -43.07 -29.51
CA PRO A 19 38.29 -41.64 -29.18
C PRO A 19 38.82 -40.61 -30.23
N ARG A 20 38.40 -39.34 -30.03
CA ARG A 20 38.98 -38.03 -30.44
C ARG A 20 39.07 -37.58 -31.94
N LEU A 21 38.20 -36.62 -32.26
CA LEU A 21 38.33 -35.35 -33.05
C LEU A 21 38.65 -35.37 -34.57
N VAL A 22 37.65 -35.03 -35.42
CA VAL A 22 37.50 -33.80 -36.26
C VAL A 22 36.41 -34.01 -37.36
N SER A 23 35.45 -33.07 -37.44
CA SER A 23 34.40 -32.84 -38.47
C SER A 23 33.27 -33.88 -38.62
N ILE A 24 32.02 -33.45 -38.38
CA ILE A 24 30.82 -34.22 -38.75
C ILE A 24 30.55 -33.98 -40.24
N THR A 25 30.92 -34.95 -41.08
CA THR A 25 30.28 -35.17 -42.39
C THR A 25 29.46 -36.46 -42.28
N TYR A 26 28.15 -36.38 -42.54
CA TYR A 26 27.16 -37.48 -42.43
C TYR A 26 27.58 -38.75 -43.18
N PRO A 27 27.27 -39.99 -42.67
CA PRO A 27 25.94 -40.63 -42.90
C PRO A 27 25.39 -41.48 -41.70
N THR A 28 24.16 -41.24 -41.21
CA THR A 28 22.82 -41.90 -41.43
C THR A 28 22.66 -43.34 -40.89
N PHE A 29 21.62 -43.73 -40.13
CA PHE A 29 20.14 -43.67 -40.36
C PHE A 29 19.33 -43.51 -39.04
N PHE A 30 18.09 -43.00 -38.91
CA PHE A 30 17.28 -41.87 -39.46
C PHE A 30 16.06 -41.72 -38.49
N SER A 31 15.62 -40.51 -38.14
CA SER A 31 14.49 -39.79 -38.78
C SER A 31 14.72 -38.26 -38.73
N PRO A 32 14.21 -37.48 -39.69
CA PRO A 32 14.85 -36.26 -40.20
C PRO A 32 14.49 -34.98 -39.43
N GLY A 33 15.51 -34.28 -38.92
CA GLY A 33 15.50 -32.83 -38.76
C GLY A 33 16.51 -32.24 -39.75
N PHE A 34 16.08 -31.31 -40.61
CA PHE A 34 16.93 -30.66 -41.61
C PHE A 34 18.10 -29.90 -40.96
N PHE A 35 19.34 -30.18 -41.38
CA PHE A 35 20.51 -29.36 -41.05
C PHE A 35 21.31 -29.07 -42.33
N PHE A 36 21.49 -27.79 -42.66
CA PHE A 36 22.49 -27.33 -43.63
C PHE A 36 23.70 -26.76 -42.84
N PRO A 37 24.95 -26.90 -43.32
CA PRO A 37 26.08 -26.18 -42.73
C PRO A 37 25.98 -24.66 -43.00
N SER A 38 26.64 -23.83 -42.18
CA SER A 38 26.69 -22.38 -42.38
C SER A 38 28.12 -21.87 -42.39
N ASP A 39 28.49 -21.26 -43.50
CA ASP A 39 29.49 -20.25 -43.63
C ASP A 39 28.82 -18.86 -43.53
N LYS A 40 29.24 -18.12 -42.51
CA LYS A 40 28.97 -16.69 -42.20
C LYS A 40 27.54 -16.33 -41.77
N PHE A 41 27.44 -15.94 -40.49
CA PHE A 41 26.38 -15.13 -39.85
C PHE A 41 24.93 -15.43 -40.30
N GLY A 42 24.27 -16.40 -39.66
CA GLY A 42 22.85 -16.64 -39.87
C GLY A 42 22.14 -17.29 -38.69
N ASN A 43 21.18 -16.58 -38.10
CA ASN A 43 20.11 -17.15 -37.26
C ASN A 43 19.33 -18.18 -38.09
N ARG A 44 19.19 -19.42 -37.60
CA ARG A 44 18.36 -20.47 -38.22
C ARG A 44 17.39 -21.05 -37.19
N ARG A 45 16.11 -21.13 -37.56
CA ARG A 45 14.98 -21.68 -36.78
C ARG A 45 14.58 -23.05 -37.32
N GLY A 46 14.19 -23.98 -36.45
CA GLY A 46 13.66 -25.29 -36.86
C GLY A 46 12.73 -25.89 -35.81
N ASP A 47 11.49 -26.19 -36.21
CA ASP A 47 10.52 -26.94 -35.41
C ASP A 47 10.86 -28.45 -35.46
N ALA A 48 10.99 -29.11 -34.30
CA ALA A 48 11.30 -30.54 -34.22
C ALA A 48 10.34 -31.29 -33.28
N ILE A 49 9.46 -32.13 -33.85
CA ILE A 49 8.63 -33.08 -33.10
C ILE A 49 9.36 -34.43 -33.05
N ILE A 50 9.82 -34.86 -31.86
CA ILE A 50 10.34 -36.22 -31.64
C ILE A 50 9.34 -37.00 -30.80
N ASN A 51 8.41 -37.67 -31.48
CA ASN A 51 7.49 -38.59 -30.82
C ASN A 51 8.16 -39.97 -30.63
N ALA A 52 9.15 -40.05 -29.76
CA ALA A 52 9.94 -41.26 -29.47
C ALA A 52 9.42 -41.98 -28.22
N ALA A 53 8.12 -42.31 -28.20
CA ALA A 53 7.54 -43.15 -27.18
C ALA A 53 8.37 -44.44 -27.07
N ASP A 54 9.02 -44.66 -25.91
CA ASP A 54 9.86 -45.81 -25.52
C ASP A 54 11.41 -45.68 -25.54
N THR A 55 12.03 -44.54 -25.90
CA THR A 55 13.51 -44.43 -25.89
C THR A 55 14.11 -44.09 -24.50
N GLU A 56 15.22 -44.74 -24.12
CA GLU A 56 15.93 -44.56 -22.84
C GLU A 56 16.92 -43.38 -22.79
N HIS A 57 17.16 -42.71 -23.92
CA HIS A 57 18.05 -41.56 -24.04
C HIS A 57 17.51 -40.63 -25.13
N ALA A 58 16.54 -39.78 -24.78
CA ALA A 58 15.79 -38.98 -25.76
C ALA A 58 16.32 -37.54 -25.78
N GLY A 59 16.57 -37.00 -26.98
CA GLY A 59 16.89 -35.60 -27.20
C GLY A 59 16.69 -35.21 -28.66
N VAL A 60 16.34 -33.94 -28.94
CA VAL A 60 16.10 -33.45 -30.31
C VAL A 60 17.31 -33.64 -31.21
N LEU A 61 18.51 -33.35 -30.69
CA LEU A 61 19.74 -33.43 -31.45
C LEU A 61 20.43 -34.79 -31.33
N ALA A 62 20.49 -35.34 -30.11
CA ALA A 62 21.16 -36.61 -29.86
C ALA A 62 20.61 -37.34 -28.62
N GLY A 63 20.61 -38.67 -28.66
CA GLY A 63 20.39 -39.46 -27.45
C GLY A 63 21.58 -39.41 -26.48
N SER A 64 22.81 -39.46 -27.00
CA SER A 64 24.05 -39.31 -26.21
C SER A 64 25.04 -38.40 -26.93
N ASN A 65 25.70 -37.49 -26.21
CA ASN A 65 26.73 -36.59 -26.73
C ASN A 65 28.03 -36.72 -25.94
N ASP A 66 29.13 -37.01 -26.65
CA ASP A 66 30.51 -36.99 -26.11
C ASP A 66 31.38 -35.93 -26.83
N GLY A 67 30.79 -35.17 -27.77
CA GLY A 67 31.45 -34.14 -28.57
C GLY A 67 31.07 -32.71 -28.14
N THR A 68 31.29 -31.74 -29.03
CA THR A 68 30.87 -30.35 -28.81
C THR A 68 29.55 -30.06 -29.52
N ILE A 69 28.58 -29.49 -28.80
CA ILE A 69 27.36 -28.91 -29.33
C ILE A 69 27.38 -27.42 -28.99
N GLU A 70 27.40 -26.56 -30.00
CA GLU A 70 27.43 -25.11 -29.79
C GLU A 70 26.45 -24.38 -30.69
N ASN A 71 25.93 -23.23 -30.23
CA ASN A 71 25.08 -22.32 -31.01
C ASN A 71 23.80 -22.99 -31.55
N CYS A 72 23.12 -23.76 -30.70
CA CYS A 72 21.95 -24.53 -31.09
C CYS A 72 20.68 -23.97 -30.42
N LEU A 73 19.67 -23.63 -31.23
CA LEU A 73 18.34 -23.25 -30.77
C LEU A 73 17.35 -24.37 -31.13
N VAL A 74 16.64 -24.88 -30.13
CA VAL A 74 15.56 -25.87 -30.29
C VAL A 74 14.25 -25.23 -29.84
N GLU A 75 13.36 -25.00 -30.79
CA GLU A 75 12.03 -24.43 -30.54
C GLU A 75 10.97 -25.53 -30.63
N ASN A 76 9.97 -25.46 -29.75
CA ASN A 76 8.80 -26.35 -29.78
C ASN A 76 9.13 -27.85 -29.71
N ALA A 77 10.16 -28.23 -28.95
CA ALA A 77 10.48 -29.63 -28.74
C ALA A 77 9.29 -30.36 -28.12
N VAL A 78 8.77 -31.39 -28.77
CA VAL A 78 7.80 -32.31 -28.15
C VAL A 78 8.49 -33.65 -28.00
N ILE A 79 8.86 -34.00 -26.77
CA ILE A 79 9.60 -35.23 -26.46
C ILE A 79 8.82 -36.04 -25.44
N ASN A 80 8.66 -37.33 -25.71
CA ASN A 80 8.05 -38.29 -24.81
C ASN A 80 8.94 -39.53 -24.70
N GLY A 81 9.84 -39.56 -23.73
CA GLY A 81 10.82 -40.63 -23.52
C GLY A 81 10.59 -41.46 -22.24
N LYS A 82 11.47 -42.43 -21.98
CA LYS A 82 11.44 -43.23 -20.73
C LYS A 82 12.41 -42.70 -19.69
N THR A 83 13.70 -42.85 -19.95
CA THR A 83 14.78 -42.45 -19.05
C THR A 83 15.65 -41.42 -19.78
N ASN A 84 16.41 -40.60 -19.05
CA ASN A 84 17.38 -39.64 -19.60
C ASN A 84 16.83 -38.84 -20.79
N VAL A 85 15.80 -38.05 -20.48
CA VAL A 85 15.07 -37.27 -21.47
C VAL A 85 15.50 -35.82 -21.34
N GLY A 86 16.19 -35.30 -22.36
CA GLY A 86 16.55 -33.89 -22.44
C GLY A 86 15.93 -33.25 -23.67
N GLY A 87 15.62 -31.95 -23.59
CA GLY A 87 15.10 -31.21 -24.75
C GLY A 87 16.07 -31.18 -25.93
N LEU A 88 17.36 -31.10 -25.66
CA LEU A 88 18.43 -31.10 -26.67
C LEU A 88 19.10 -32.48 -26.75
N VAL A 89 19.54 -33.02 -25.61
CA VAL A 89 20.33 -34.25 -25.52
C VAL A 89 19.84 -35.14 -24.36
N GLY A 90 19.71 -36.44 -24.60
CA GLY A 90 19.36 -37.37 -23.51
C GLY A 90 20.47 -37.50 -22.45
N THR A 91 21.69 -37.86 -22.87
CA THR A 91 22.87 -37.99 -22.01
C THR A 91 24.05 -37.18 -22.55
N ASN A 92 24.71 -36.38 -21.72
CA ASN A 92 25.87 -35.57 -22.12
C ASN A 92 27.12 -35.91 -21.32
N THR A 93 28.23 -36.20 -22.01
CA THR A 93 29.60 -36.24 -21.45
C THR A 93 30.56 -35.26 -22.14
N GLY A 94 30.11 -34.62 -23.23
CA GLY A 94 30.86 -33.61 -23.98
C GLY A 94 30.57 -32.16 -23.54
N ASN A 95 30.88 -31.21 -24.42
CA ASN A 95 30.70 -29.78 -24.16
C ASN A 95 29.44 -29.26 -24.86
N ILE A 96 28.59 -28.54 -24.14
CA ILE A 96 27.43 -27.86 -24.69
C ILE A 96 27.54 -26.36 -24.38
N SER A 97 27.47 -25.50 -25.39
CA SER A 97 27.56 -24.04 -25.18
C SER A 97 26.61 -23.25 -26.07
N PHE A 98 26.12 -22.10 -25.58
CA PHE A 98 25.23 -21.23 -26.37
C PHE A 98 24.02 -21.98 -26.92
N VAL A 99 23.25 -22.62 -26.04
CA VAL A 99 22.05 -23.37 -26.44
C VAL A 99 20.78 -22.83 -25.80
N ALA A 100 19.67 -22.93 -26.50
CA ALA A 100 18.36 -22.59 -25.96
C ALA A 100 17.34 -23.65 -26.35
N VAL A 101 16.50 -24.07 -25.40
CA VAL A 101 15.48 -25.09 -25.63
C VAL A 101 14.13 -24.67 -25.06
N SER A 102 13.09 -24.73 -25.90
CA SER A 102 11.69 -24.56 -25.51
C SER A 102 10.83 -25.73 -26.00
N GLY A 103 9.65 -25.91 -25.40
CA GLY A 103 8.72 -26.99 -25.74
C GLY A 103 8.22 -27.78 -24.53
N ASN A 104 7.77 -29.01 -24.75
CA ASN A 104 7.27 -29.94 -23.75
C ASN A 104 8.10 -31.24 -23.73
N ILE A 105 8.72 -31.52 -22.59
CA ILE A 105 9.64 -32.64 -22.41
C ILE A 105 9.07 -33.54 -21.31
N MET A 106 8.65 -34.74 -21.72
CA MET A 106 8.07 -35.74 -20.84
C MET A 106 8.96 -36.97 -20.76
N GLY A 107 9.20 -37.45 -19.55
CA GLY A 107 9.95 -38.69 -19.30
C GLY A 107 9.45 -39.42 -18.05
N LYS A 108 9.95 -40.61 -17.76
CA LYS A 108 9.64 -41.35 -16.51
C LYS A 108 10.70 -41.12 -15.43
N SER A 109 11.98 -41.01 -15.80
CA SER A 109 13.10 -40.75 -14.88
C SER A 109 14.18 -39.92 -15.57
N GLN A 110 14.80 -38.97 -14.84
CA GLN A 110 15.89 -38.11 -15.31
C GLN A 110 15.46 -37.27 -16.52
N VAL A 111 14.63 -36.27 -16.23
CA VAL A 111 14.04 -35.39 -17.23
C VAL A 111 14.57 -33.98 -17.03
N GLY A 112 15.19 -33.41 -18.06
CA GLY A 112 15.73 -32.04 -18.03
C GLY A 112 15.28 -31.22 -19.22
N GLY A 113 15.13 -29.91 -19.05
CA GLY A 113 14.74 -29.02 -20.14
C GLY A 113 15.75 -28.99 -21.30
N ILE A 114 17.02 -29.24 -21.02
CA ILE A 114 18.09 -29.29 -22.03
C ILE A 114 18.72 -30.68 -22.07
N VAL A 115 19.12 -31.20 -20.91
CA VAL A 115 19.84 -32.48 -20.80
C VAL A 115 19.15 -33.39 -19.79
N GLY A 116 18.85 -34.64 -20.15
CA GLY A 116 18.30 -35.61 -19.20
C GLY A 116 19.29 -35.96 -18.07
N GLN A 117 20.48 -36.43 -18.47
CA GLN A 117 21.58 -36.75 -17.57
C GLN A 117 22.91 -36.16 -18.08
N MET A 118 23.69 -35.52 -17.22
CA MET A 118 25.05 -35.08 -17.55
C MET A 118 26.10 -35.80 -16.71
N THR A 119 27.21 -36.23 -17.32
CA THR A 119 28.33 -36.92 -16.66
C THR A 119 29.69 -36.50 -17.21
N ASN A 120 30.47 -35.76 -16.42
CA ASN A 120 31.77 -35.15 -16.78
C ASN A 120 31.73 -34.14 -17.94
N GLY A 121 30.55 -33.74 -18.41
CA GLY A 121 30.37 -32.73 -19.46
C GLY A 121 30.31 -31.29 -18.91
N THR A 122 30.29 -30.33 -19.84
CA THR A 122 30.06 -28.90 -19.52
C THR A 122 28.80 -28.39 -20.20
N LEU A 123 28.11 -27.46 -19.54
CA LEU A 123 26.98 -26.70 -20.08
C LEU A 123 27.17 -25.21 -19.77
N ASP A 124 27.58 -24.42 -20.77
CA ASP A 124 27.79 -22.98 -20.63
C ASP A 124 26.77 -22.18 -21.45
N ARG A 125 26.27 -21.07 -20.90
CA ARG A 125 25.35 -20.16 -21.63
C ARG A 125 24.14 -20.88 -22.21
N ALA A 126 23.39 -21.54 -21.34
CA ALA A 126 22.23 -22.33 -21.72
C ALA A 126 20.92 -21.71 -21.19
N ALA A 127 19.89 -21.68 -22.03
CA ALA A 127 18.57 -21.17 -21.70
C ALA A 127 17.51 -22.29 -21.79
N ALA A 128 16.90 -22.64 -20.67
CA ALA A 128 15.80 -23.59 -20.62
C ALA A 128 14.45 -22.86 -20.47
N ALA A 129 13.59 -23.00 -21.47
CA ALA A 129 12.24 -22.44 -21.50
C ALA A 129 11.15 -23.53 -21.64
N ALA A 130 11.53 -24.81 -21.53
CA ALA A 130 10.62 -25.94 -21.71
C ALA A 130 9.81 -26.27 -20.44
N THR A 131 8.59 -26.80 -20.64
CA THR A 131 7.84 -27.52 -19.62
C THR A 131 8.45 -28.92 -19.45
N VAL A 132 8.72 -29.34 -18.21
CA VAL A 132 9.41 -30.60 -17.92
C VAL A 132 8.55 -31.44 -16.99
N THR A 133 8.17 -32.65 -17.40
CA THR A 133 7.22 -33.49 -16.64
C THR A 133 7.70 -34.93 -16.50
N ALA A 134 7.67 -35.46 -15.28
CA ALA A 134 7.73 -36.89 -15.05
C ALA A 134 6.34 -37.52 -15.16
N GLN A 135 6.19 -38.55 -16.00
CA GLN A 135 4.92 -39.21 -16.28
C GLN A 135 4.48 -40.22 -15.20
N ASN A 136 5.36 -40.59 -14.28
CA ASN A 136 5.05 -41.58 -13.24
C ASN A 136 5.00 -40.91 -11.87
N GLU A 137 3.78 -40.80 -11.32
CA GLU A 137 3.50 -40.17 -10.03
C GLU A 137 3.99 -40.96 -8.80
N THR A 138 4.57 -42.15 -8.99
CA THR A 138 4.89 -43.10 -7.90
C THR A 138 6.33 -43.63 -7.91
N SER A 139 7.20 -43.20 -8.85
CA SER A 139 8.57 -43.72 -8.89
C SER A 139 9.48 -42.95 -7.93
N ALA A 140 10.02 -43.63 -6.92
CA ALA A 140 10.99 -43.11 -5.97
C ALA A 140 12.29 -42.54 -6.61
N GLU A 141 12.52 -42.76 -7.90
CA GLU A 141 13.73 -42.38 -8.65
C GLU A 141 13.48 -41.29 -9.72
N SER A 142 12.37 -40.55 -9.63
CA SER A 142 12.06 -39.45 -10.56
C SER A 142 12.91 -38.20 -10.27
N ARG A 143 13.92 -37.94 -11.11
CA ARG A 143 14.76 -36.73 -11.08
C ARG A 143 14.34 -35.78 -12.18
N VAL A 144 13.82 -34.61 -11.83
CA VAL A 144 13.28 -33.63 -12.79
C VAL A 144 13.87 -32.25 -12.52
N GLY A 145 14.48 -31.65 -13.53
CA GLY A 145 15.07 -30.32 -13.44
C GLY A 145 14.72 -29.43 -14.62
N GLY A 146 14.63 -28.12 -14.38
CA GLY A 146 14.39 -27.13 -15.43
C GLY A 146 15.43 -27.16 -16.54
N VAL A 147 16.71 -27.35 -16.19
CA VAL A 147 17.83 -27.44 -17.14
C VAL A 147 18.31 -28.88 -17.28
N ILE A 148 18.64 -29.54 -16.17
CA ILE A 148 19.18 -30.91 -16.14
C ILE A 148 18.41 -31.79 -15.17
N GLY A 149 18.03 -33.00 -15.59
CA GLY A 149 17.42 -33.98 -14.69
C GLY A 149 18.38 -34.49 -13.61
N TYR A 150 19.54 -35.01 -14.02
CA TYR A 150 20.58 -35.50 -13.11
C TYR A 150 21.99 -35.06 -13.51
N LEU A 151 22.69 -34.39 -12.59
CA LEU A 151 24.04 -33.87 -12.77
C LEU A 151 25.07 -34.70 -12.00
N LYS A 152 25.78 -35.59 -12.72
CA LYS A 152 26.75 -36.54 -12.17
C LYS A 152 28.18 -36.17 -12.55
N ARG A 153 28.79 -35.23 -11.81
CA ARG A 153 30.10 -34.61 -12.12
C ARG A 153 30.03 -33.80 -13.42
N GLY A 154 30.68 -32.63 -13.45
CA GLY A 154 30.57 -31.68 -14.57
C GLY A 154 30.18 -30.30 -14.09
N GLU A 155 30.14 -29.34 -15.02
CA GLU A 155 29.96 -27.92 -14.71
C GLU A 155 28.81 -27.32 -15.52
N ILE A 156 27.93 -26.58 -14.85
CA ILE A 156 26.96 -25.68 -15.48
C ILE A 156 27.38 -24.24 -15.18
N SER A 157 27.49 -23.39 -16.19
CA SER A 157 27.86 -21.98 -16.02
C SER A 157 27.00 -21.05 -16.88
N ASN A 158 26.79 -19.82 -16.39
CA ASN A 158 26.10 -18.73 -17.10
C ASN A 158 24.73 -19.12 -17.69
N SER A 159 23.95 -19.93 -16.97
CA SER A 159 22.76 -20.57 -17.53
C SER A 159 21.51 -20.25 -16.73
N PHE A 160 20.35 -20.32 -17.37
CA PHE A 160 19.09 -19.99 -16.72
C PHE A 160 17.93 -20.90 -17.13
N SER A 161 16.94 -21.02 -16.24
CA SER A 161 15.64 -21.62 -16.54
C SER A 161 14.54 -20.58 -16.31
N LEU A 162 13.81 -20.24 -17.38
CA LEU A 162 12.65 -19.35 -17.40
C LEU A 162 11.37 -20.08 -17.84
N GLY A 163 11.45 -21.40 -18.04
CA GLY A 163 10.40 -22.23 -18.63
C GLY A 163 9.21 -22.56 -17.75
N GLY A 164 8.23 -23.23 -18.37
CA GLY A 164 6.96 -23.69 -17.77
C GLY A 164 7.11 -24.66 -16.59
N PRO A 165 5.99 -25.19 -16.05
CA PRO A 165 6.00 -25.97 -14.82
C PRO A 165 6.95 -27.17 -14.88
N ILE A 166 7.71 -27.39 -13.80
CA ILE A 166 8.60 -28.57 -13.66
C ILE A 166 7.92 -29.55 -12.72
N THR A 167 7.32 -30.61 -13.23
CA THR A 167 6.52 -31.55 -12.43
C THR A 167 7.26 -32.86 -12.23
N GLY A 168 7.46 -33.28 -10.98
CA GLY A 168 8.17 -34.52 -10.65
C GLY A 168 7.65 -35.23 -9.40
N ALA A 169 7.98 -36.53 -9.28
CA ALA A 169 7.47 -37.42 -8.24
C ALA A 169 8.45 -37.75 -7.11
N SER A 170 9.75 -37.41 -7.21
CA SER A 170 10.68 -37.60 -6.08
C SER A 170 11.66 -36.44 -5.88
N SER A 171 12.63 -36.25 -6.78
CA SER A 171 13.64 -35.16 -6.72
C SER A 171 13.34 -34.12 -7.80
N THR A 172 12.68 -33.03 -7.42
CA THR A 172 12.23 -31.99 -8.37
C THR A 172 12.86 -30.64 -8.04
N GLY A 173 13.68 -30.13 -8.97
CA GLY A 173 14.39 -28.88 -8.83
C GLY A 173 14.01 -27.85 -9.89
N GLY A 174 13.88 -26.58 -9.53
CA GLY A 174 13.64 -25.51 -10.49
C GLY A 174 14.74 -25.35 -11.54
N PHE A 175 15.96 -25.79 -11.24
CA PHE A 175 17.13 -25.75 -12.13
C PHE A 175 17.68 -27.15 -12.41
N VAL A 176 17.98 -27.94 -11.38
CA VAL A 176 18.49 -29.32 -11.52
C VAL A 176 17.73 -30.28 -10.60
N GLY A 177 17.34 -31.46 -11.10
CA GLY A 177 16.62 -32.45 -10.28
C GLY A 177 17.47 -33.03 -9.15
N GLU A 178 18.65 -33.56 -9.48
CA GLU A 178 19.62 -34.08 -8.50
C GLU A 178 21.06 -33.72 -8.87
N VAL A 179 21.87 -33.36 -7.86
CA VAL A 179 23.29 -32.99 -8.00
C VAL A 179 24.17 -33.92 -7.15
N ASP A 180 25.18 -34.53 -7.77
CA ASP A 180 26.16 -35.40 -7.09
C ASP A 180 27.42 -34.65 -6.61
N GLN A 181 28.17 -35.30 -5.71
CA GLN A 181 29.48 -34.84 -5.24
C GLN A 181 30.43 -34.58 -6.43
N ASN A 182 31.04 -33.39 -6.46
CA ASN A 182 31.95 -32.88 -7.51
C ASN A 182 31.28 -32.33 -8.79
N ALA A 183 29.98 -32.07 -8.77
CA ALA A 183 29.35 -31.21 -9.77
C ALA A 183 29.47 -29.72 -9.35
N ALA A 184 29.54 -28.82 -10.33
CA ALA A 184 29.57 -27.38 -10.09
C ALA A 184 28.45 -26.66 -10.85
N ILE A 185 27.78 -25.71 -10.19
CA ILE A 185 26.81 -24.80 -10.82
C ILE A 185 27.22 -23.37 -10.47
N ILE A 186 27.47 -22.55 -11.50
CA ILE A 186 28.13 -21.25 -11.36
C ILE A 186 27.33 -20.18 -12.14
N THR A 187 27.14 -19.00 -11.55
CA THR A 187 26.55 -17.82 -12.21
C THR A 187 25.27 -18.16 -12.97
N SER A 188 24.31 -18.79 -12.28
CA SER A 188 23.12 -19.38 -12.91
C SER A 188 21.89 -19.15 -12.06
N TYR A 189 20.70 -19.08 -12.68
CA TYR A 189 19.48 -18.83 -11.92
C TYR A 189 18.27 -19.58 -12.46
N THR A 190 17.23 -19.72 -11.63
CA THR A 190 15.93 -20.20 -12.10
C THR A 190 14.80 -19.28 -11.67
N ALA A 191 13.90 -19.03 -12.61
CA ALA A 191 12.56 -18.51 -12.37
C ALA A 191 11.48 -19.56 -12.73
N SER A 192 11.86 -20.83 -12.91
CA SER A 192 10.91 -21.91 -13.11
C SER A 192 10.47 -22.50 -11.77
N ARG A 193 9.15 -22.69 -11.60
CA ARG A 193 8.58 -23.24 -10.36
C ARG A 193 8.49 -24.78 -10.44
N PRO A 194 9.12 -25.51 -9.50
CA PRO A 194 8.92 -26.95 -9.38
C PRO A 194 7.58 -27.27 -8.70
N TYR A 195 6.87 -28.26 -9.23
CA TYR A 195 5.63 -28.84 -8.71
C TYR A 195 5.88 -30.30 -8.33
N GLY A 196 5.37 -30.72 -7.18
CA GLY A 196 5.38 -32.13 -6.75
C GLY A 196 4.00 -32.74 -6.81
N VAL A 197 3.90 -34.00 -7.24
CA VAL A 197 2.80 -34.86 -6.78
C VAL A 197 3.01 -35.15 -5.28
N GLU A 198 1.94 -35.32 -4.51
CA GLU A 198 1.94 -35.21 -3.03
C GLU A 198 2.88 -36.15 -2.25
N GLU A 199 3.60 -37.04 -2.93
CA GLU A 199 4.57 -37.97 -2.35
C GLU A 199 6.05 -37.65 -2.68
N ALA A 200 6.35 -36.54 -3.39
CA ALA A 200 7.72 -36.19 -3.73
C ALA A 200 8.59 -35.93 -2.48
N ALA A 201 9.61 -36.78 -2.28
CA ALA A 201 10.47 -36.76 -1.11
C ALA A 201 11.36 -35.51 -1.00
N ASN A 202 11.81 -34.95 -2.14
CA ASN A 202 12.81 -33.88 -2.19
C ASN A 202 12.44 -32.79 -3.22
N ARG A 203 11.87 -31.68 -2.75
CA ARG A 203 11.54 -30.51 -3.57
C ARG A 203 12.45 -29.33 -3.25
N GLY A 204 13.00 -28.70 -4.28
CA GLY A 204 13.82 -27.51 -4.11
C GLY A 204 13.66 -26.48 -5.20
N ALA A 205 13.55 -25.22 -4.80
CA ALA A 205 13.37 -24.11 -5.72
C ALA A 205 14.50 -24.01 -6.75
N PHE A 206 15.74 -24.39 -6.40
CA PHE A 206 16.88 -24.46 -7.31
C PHE A 206 17.28 -25.91 -7.65
N VAL A 207 17.62 -26.72 -6.64
CA VAL A 207 17.99 -28.14 -6.80
C VAL A 207 17.03 -29.03 -6.04
N GLY A 208 16.54 -30.13 -6.63
CA GLY A 208 15.62 -31.05 -5.94
C GLY A 208 16.28 -31.82 -4.81
N LEU A 209 17.39 -32.51 -5.10
CA LEU A 209 18.23 -33.24 -4.14
C LEU A 209 19.70 -32.91 -4.35
N ASP A 210 20.39 -32.47 -3.30
CA ASP A 210 21.82 -32.17 -3.31
C ASP A 210 22.62 -33.20 -2.48
N LYS A 211 23.62 -33.84 -3.09
CA LYS A 211 24.52 -34.79 -2.42
C LYS A 211 25.91 -34.21 -2.13
N GLY A 212 26.11 -32.91 -2.33
CA GLY A 212 27.38 -32.21 -2.10
C GLY A 212 27.95 -31.55 -3.35
N GLY A 213 27.09 -30.91 -4.14
CA GLY A 213 27.50 -30.04 -5.26
C GLY A 213 28.19 -28.76 -4.79
N ASN A 214 28.94 -28.13 -5.70
CA ASN A 214 29.55 -26.83 -5.48
C ASN A 214 28.75 -25.74 -6.20
N TYR A 215 28.33 -24.72 -5.47
CA TYR A 215 27.53 -23.62 -6.01
C TYR A 215 28.29 -22.31 -5.89
N SER A 216 28.13 -21.44 -6.87
CA SER A 216 28.67 -20.07 -6.81
C SER A 216 27.76 -19.13 -7.60
N ASN A 217 27.39 -17.99 -7.01
CA ASN A 217 26.55 -16.98 -7.66
C ASN A 217 25.27 -17.57 -8.27
N CYS A 218 24.56 -18.41 -7.50
CA CYS A 218 23.34 -19.06 -7.97
C CYS A 218 22.09 -18.45 -7.32
N TYR A 219 21.00 -18.28 -8.07
CA TYR A 219 19.81 -17.55 -7.59
C TYR A 219 18.48 -18.26 -7.91
N TYR A 220 17.49 -18.12 -7.03
CA TYR A 220 16.11 -18.57 -7.26
C TYR A 220 15.08 -17.62 -6.62
N ILE A 221 13.82 -17.71 -7.05
CA ILE A 221 12.72 -16.90 -6.51
C ILE A 221 12.23 -17.46 -5.16
N SER A 222 12.23 -16.62 -4.13
CA SER A 222 11.91 -17.00 -2.75
C SER A 222 10.47 -17.51 -2.56
N SER A 223 9.50 -17.04 -3.35
CA SER A 223 8.10 -17.49 -3.30
C SER A 223 7.88 -18.92 -3.82
N PHE A 224 8.89 -19.54 -4.43
CA PHE A 224 8.78 -20.91 -4.96
C PHE A 224 9.10 -21.99 -3.92
N VAL A 225 9.28 -21.62 -2.65
CA VAL A 225 9.41 -22.56 -1.54
C VAL A 225 8.03 -22.86 -0.97
N GLU A 226 7.47 -24.03 -1.28
CA GLU A 226 6.20 -24.48 -0.69
C GLU A 226 6.37 -24.88 0.79
N ARG A 227 5.36 -24.56 1.61
CA ARG A 227 5.32 -24.99 3.02
C ARG A 227 5.08 -26.50 3.13
N GLY A 228 6.13 -27.25 3.44
CA GLY A 228 6.06 -28.65 3.83
C GLY A 228 6.84 -29.59 2.93
N ARG A 229 7.84 -30.26 3.50
CA ARG A 229 8.74 -31.28 2.90
C ARG A 229 9.65 -30.73 1.79
N THR A 230 10.79 -30.23 2.23
CA THR A 230 11.80 -29.51 1.46
C THR A 230 13.05 -30.37 1.28
N GLY A 231 13.42 -30.65 0.02
CA GLY A 231 14.70 -31.26 -0.34
C GLY A 231 15.90 -30.30 -0.29
N VAL A 232 15.73 -29.08 0.24
CA VAL A 232 16.80 -28.08 0.37
C VAL A 232 16.84 -27.42 1.76
N THR A 233 16.02 -27.88 2.72
CA THR A 233 16.20 -27.54 4.14
C THR A 233 16.07 -28.81 4.95
N ASN A 234 17.16 -29.22 5.62
CA ASN A 234 17.10 -30.17 6.73
C ASN A 234 16.22 -29.56 7.82
N ILE A 235 14.91 -29.76 7.75
CA ILE A 235 14.02 -29.56 8.88
C ILE A 235 13.88 -30.95 9.51
N GLU A 236 14.66 -31.22 10.56
CA GLU A 236 14.32 -32.34 11.45
C GLU A 236 12.95 -32.06 12.08
N TYR A 237 12.05 -33.00 11.92
CA TYR A 237 10.68 -32.91 12.41
C TYR A 237 10.67 -33.29 13.90
N ASP A 238 10.72 -32.31 14.82
CA ASP A 238 10.44 -32.55 16.24
C ASP A 238 8.92 -32.50 16.47
N GLU A 239 8.32 -33.66 16.75
CA GLU A 239 6.87 -33.83 16.94
C GLU A 239 6.28 -33.02 18.11
N LYS A 240 7.10 -32.38 18.96
CA LYS A 240 6.61 -31.70 20.18
C LYS A 240 6.41 -30.19 20.10
N ASN A 241 6.94 -29.46 19.12
CA ASN A 241 6.85 -27.98 19.11
C ASN A 241 6.46 -27.39 17.74
N ARG A 242 5.17 -27.11 17.54
CA ARG A 242 4.59 -26.52 16.30
C ARG A 242 4.83 -25.00 16.11
N ALA A 243 5.97 -24.43 16.52
CA ALA A 243 6.15 -22.97 16.46
C ALA A 243 7.56 -22.42 16.21
N ASN A 244 8.61 -23.24 16.19
CA ASN A 244 9.98 -22.74 15.97
C ASN A 244 10.57 -23.32 14.69
N LEU A 245 10.43 -22.58 13.59
CA LEU A 245 11.23 -22.78 12.38
C LEU A 245 12.63 -22.19 12.66
N VAL A 246 13.61 -23.04 12.99
CA VAL A 246 15.02 -22.65 12.94
C VAL A 246 15.42 -22.72 11.46
N GLU A 247 15.78 -21.59 10.84
CA GLU A 247 16.31 -21.58 9.46
C GLU A 247 17.59 -22.42 9.41
N PRO A 248 17.65 -23.55 8.66
CA PRO A 248 18.91 -24.24 8.45
C PRO A 248 19.70 -23.43 7.42
N ASN A 249 20.95 -23.11 7.75
CA ASN A 249 21.94 -22.50 6.86
C ASN A 249 21.78 -23.01 5.43
N GLY A 250 21.50 -22.10 4.50
CA GLY A 250 21.34 -22.40 3.09
C GLY A 250 22.51 -23.22 2.56
N VAL A 251 22.25 -24.00 1.51
CA VAL A 251 23.31 -24.59 0.68
C VAL A 251 24.32 -23.47 0.39
N ASN A 252 25.57 -23.65 0.82
CA ASN A 252 26.62 -22.64 0.68
C ASN A 252 26.59 -22.09 -0.76
N ASN A 253 26.25 -20.79 -0.90
CA ASN A 253 26.28 -20.00 -2.14
C ASN A 253 25.12 -20.13 -3.16
N VAL A 254 23.94 -20.62 -2.77
CA VAL A 254 22.69 -20.39 -3.55
C VAL A 254 21.79 -19.39 -2.81
N ARG A 255 21.50 -18.26 -3.44
CA ARG A 255 20.79 -17.11 -2.83
C ARG A 255 19.32 -17.07 -3.24
N LYS A 256 18.47 -16.67 -2.30
CA LYS A 256 17.04 -16.41 -2.53
C LYS A 256 16.85 -14.94 -2.89
N ASN A 257 16.19 -14.66 -4.00
CA ASN A 257 15.78 -13.30 -4.38
C ASN A 257 14.24 -13.22 -4.37
N SER A 258 13.68 -12.07 -3.99
CA SER A 258 12.24 -11.85 -4.18
C SER A 258 11.89 -11.82 -5.68
N SER A 259 10.59 -11.92 -6.00
CA SER A 259 10.10 -11.78 -7.38
C SER A 259 10.44 -10.41 -8.00
N MET A 260 10.71 -9.40 -7.16
CA MET A 260 11.16 -8.08 -7.58
C MET A 260 12.69 -8.00 -7.71
N ASP A 261 13.42 -8.51 -6.71
CA ASP A 261 14.88 -8.46 -6.72
C ASP A 261 15.46 -9.23 -7.88
N ILE A 262 14.88 -10.39 -8.23
CA ILE A 262 15.33 -11.22 -9.35
C ILE A 262 15.24 -10.51 -10.73
N LYS A 263 14.53 -9.37 -10.81
CA LYS A 263 14.46 -8.53 -12.03
C LYS A 263 15.40 -7.32 -11.96
N ASN A 264 16.06 -7.12 -10.82
CA ASN A 264 17.02 -6.06 -10.61
C ASN A 264 18.44 -6.58 -10.82
N ARG A 265 19.20 -5.98 -11.74
CA ARG A 265 20.61 -6.32 -11.99
C ARG A 265 21.48 -6.25 -10.74
N ASP A 266 21.16 -5.34 -9.82
CA ASP A 266 21.96 -5.10 -8.60
C ASP A 266 21.82 -6.25 -7.58
N SER A 267 20.84 -7.15 -7.78
CA SER A 267 20.65 -8.34 -6.93
C SER A 267 21.57 -9.51 -7.30
N TYR A 268 22.30 -9.43 -8.40
CA TYR A 268 23.12 -10.51 -8.94
C TYR A 268 24.61 -10.23 -8.77
N GLU A 269 25.21 -10.80 -7.72
CA GLU A 269 26.65 -10.86 -7.57
C GLU A 269 27.27 -11.84 -8.59
N GLY A 270 28.34 -11.41 -9.26
CA GLY A 270 29.12 -12.23 -10.20
C GLY A 270 28.57 -12.34 -11.61
N PHE A 271 27.43 -11.72 -11.92
CA PHE A 271 26.88 -11.65 -13.27
C PHE A 271 27.50 -10.46 -14.03
N ASP A 272 28.08 -10.71 -15.21
CA ASP A 272 28.62 -9.67 -16.10
C ASP A 272 27.51 -9.16 -17.05
N PHE A 273 26.86 -8.06 -16.68
CA PHE A 273 25.81 -7.41 -17.48
C PHE A 273 26.33 -6.55 -18.64
N ASP A 274 27.65 -6.37 -18.76
CA ASP A 274 28.24 -5.63 -19.87
C ASP A 274 28.56 -6.57 -21.05
N LYS A 275 28.76 -7.86 -20.79
CA LYS A 275 29.23 -8.83 -21.80
C LYS A 275 28.41 -10.10 -21.94
N ILE A 276 27.77 -10.58 -20.87
CA ILE A 276 27.13 -11.90 -20.85
C ILE A 276 25.62 -11.76 -20.68
N TRP A 277 25.18 -10.99 -19.70
CA TRP A 277 23.78 -10.85 -19.33
C TRP A 277 23.22 -9.51 -19.79
N THR A 278 21.92 -9.46 -20.06
CA THR A 278 21.18 -8.21 -20.32
C THR A 278 19.80 -8.32 -19.68
N ILE A 279 19.23 -7.18 -19.29
CA ILE A 279 17.83 -7.08 -18.82
C ILE A 279 17.12 -6.19 -19.84
N GLU A 280 16.48 -6.81 -20.84
CA GLU A 280 15.70 -6.06 -21.81
C GLU A 280 14.26 -5.93 -21.28
N SER A 281 13.84 -4.69 -20.97
CA SER A 281 12.58 -4.40 -20.29
C SER A 281 11.32 -4.81 -21.07
N GLU A 282 11.43 -5.15 -22.36
CA GLU A 282 10.29 -5.48 -23.23
C GLU A 282 10.27 -6.94 -23.74
N TYR A 283 11.41 -7.66 -23.70
CA TYR A 283 11.56 -8.96 -24.37
C TYR A 283 11.57 -10.18 -23.43
N ALA A 284 11.68 -9.99 -22.11
CA ALA A 284 11.74 -11.08 -21.12
C ALA A 284 11.02 -10.77 -19.79
N SER A 285 10.00 -9.90 -19.80
CA SER A 285 9.24 -9.53 -18.59
C SER A 285 10.11 -9.01 -17.42
N GLY A 286 11.30 -8.48 -17.74
CA GLY A 286 12.29 -7.92 -16.80
C GLY A 286 13.30 -8.91 -16.20
N TYR A 287 13.38 -10.17 -16.67
CA TYR A 287 14.39 -11.13 -16.18
C TYR A 287 15.74 -11.02 -16.92
N PRO A 288 16.89 -11.30 -16.27
CA PRO A 288 18.19 -11.38 -16.92
C PRO A 288 18.27 -12.49 -17.97
N VAL A 289 18.63 -12.16 -19.21
CA VAL A 289 18.87 -13.14 -20.27
C VAL A 289 20.30 -13.02 -20.80
N ILE A 290 20.78 -14.04 -21.51
CA ILE A 290 22.11 -14.00 -22.12
C ILE A 290 22.04 -13.06 -23.33
N SER A 291 22.95 -12.08 -23.40
CA SER A 291 23.03 -11.10 -24.48
C SER A 291 23.15 -11.79 -25.85
N GLY A 292 22.19 -11.51 -26.74
CA GLY A 292 22.08 -12.13 -28.06
C GLY A 292 21.35 -13.48 -28.12
N MET A 293 20.89 -14.03 -26.99
CA MET A 293 20.05 -15.24 -26.94
C MET A 293 18.62 -14.88 -26.52
N SER A 294 17.67 -14.82 -27.46
CA SER A 294 16.24 -14.68 -27.13
C SER A 294 15.68 -16.04 -26.68
N ALA A 295 15.20 -16.13 -25.44
CA ALA A 295 14.61 -17.35 -24.87
C ALA A 295 13.15 -17.64 -25.35
N HIS A 296 12.59 -16.78 -26.20
CA HIS A 296 11.21 -16.87 -26.66
C HIS A 296 11.16 -17.18 -28.16
N GLY A 297 10.55 -18.32 -28.49
CA GLY A 297 10.20 -18.66 -29.86
C GLY A 297 9.02 -17.82 -30.33
N THR A 298 9.15 -17.22 -31.52
CA THR A 298 8.40 -16.03 -32.00
C THR A 298 8.65 -14.80 -31.11
N CYS A 299 9.04 -13.67 -31.68
CA CYS A 299 9.15 -12.43 -30.91
C CYS A 299 7.78 -11.74 -30.89
N VAL A 300 7.51 -10.91 -29.88
CA VAL A 300 6.27 -10.11 -29.79
C VAL A 300 6.04 -9.26 -31.06
N GLU A 301 7.12 -8.89 -31.76
CA GLU A 301 7.09 -8.14 -33.02
C GLU A 301 6.58 -8.96 -34.22
N ASN A 302 6.54 -10.29 -34.12
CA ASN A 302 6.06 -11.18 -35.17
C ASN A 302 5.22 -12.34 -34.60
N PRO A 303 4.00 -12.05 -34.11
CA PRO A 303 3.11 -13.05 -33.55
C PRO A 303 2.47 -13.92 -34.65
N ILE A 304 1.99 -15.10 -34.27
CA ILE A 304 1.18 -15.95 -35.15
C ILE A 304 -0.19 -15.30 -35.33
N GLU A 305 -0.50 -14.93 -36.56
CA GLU A 305 -1.79 -14.36 -36.93
C GLU A 305 -2.87 -15.44 -37.08
N ILE A 306 -3.91 -15.36 -36.26
CA ILE A 306 -5.06 -16.26 -36.28
C ILE A 306 -6.14 -15.63 -37.14
N ASN A 307 -6.33 -16.21 -38.32
CA ASN A 307 -7.26 -15.73 -39.35
C ASN A 307 -8.50 -16.63 -39.51
N THR A 308 -8.47 -17.83 -38.92
CA THR A 308 -9.55 -18.82 -39.06
C THR A 308 -9.82 -19.54 -37.74
N LEU A 309 -11.05 -20.03 -37.56
CA LEU A 309 -11.43 -20.81 -36.38
C LEU A 309 -10.58 -22.10 -36.23
N GLU A 310 -10.18 -22.73 -37.34
CA GLU A 310 -9.29 -23.90 -37.29
C GLU A 310 -7.90 -23.56 -36.75
N GLN A 311 -7.36 -22.38 -37.07
CA GLN A 311 -6.09 -21.92 -36.49
C GLN A 311 -6.23 -21.62 -34.99
N LEU A 312 -7.37 -21.08 -34.56
CA LEU A 312 -7.66 -20.84 -33.15
C LEU A 312 -7.73 -22.17 -32.37
N LYS A 313 -8.43 -23.17 -32.90
CA LYS A 313 -8.52 -24.52 -32.30
C LYS A 313 -7.20 -25.30 -32.35
N ALA A 314 -6.32 -24.97 -33.31
CA ALA A 314 -5.01 -25.60 -33.44
C ALA A 314 -3.97 -25.07 -32.44
N ILE A 315 -4.31 -24.07 -31.61
CA ILE A 315 -3.44 -23.64 -30.53
C ILE A 315 -3.17 -24.83 -29.60
N PRO A 316 -1.90 -25.18 -29.33
CA PRO A 316 -1.59 -26.26 -28.42
C PRO A 316 -2.12 -25.96 -27.01
N HIS A 317 -2.66 -26.98 -26.33
CA HIS A 317 -3.11 -26.83 -24.95
C HIS A 317 -2.02 -26.34 -23.98
N VAL A 318 -0.75 -26.52 -24.33
CA VAL A 318 0.40 -25.95 -23.63
C VAL A 318 1.16 -25.11 -24.64
N SER A 319 1.18 -23.78 -24.47
CA SER A 319 1.78 -22.89 -25.45
C SER A 319 2.57 -21.74 -24.82
N ALA A 320 3.78 -21.53 -25.35
CA ALA A 320 4.63 -20.38 -25.05
C ALA A 320 4.72 -19.41 -26.25
N LEU A 321 3.92 -19.63 -27.31
CA LEU A 321 3.96 -18.85 -28.54
C LEU A 321 3.12 -17.57 -28.42
N HIS A 322 3.45 -16.56 -29.23
CA HIS A 322 2.70 -15.31 -29.28
C HIS A 322 1.67 -15.35 -30.41
N TYR A 323 0.45 -14.90 -30.13
CA TYR A 323 -0.69 -14.95 -31.03
C TYR A 323 -1.33 -13.58 -31.18
N LYS A 324 -1.87 -13.31 -32.36
CA LYS A 324 -2.69 -12.13 -32.64
C LYS A 324 -3.95 -12.53 -33.38
N LEU A 325 -5.12 -12.16 -32.86
CA LEU A 325 -6.38 -12.36 -33.57
C LEU A 325 -6.51 -11.35 -34.72
N MET A 326 -6.84 -11.85 -35.90
CA MET A 326 -7.13 -11.01 -37.07
C MET A 326 -8.63 -10.89 -37.32
N ASP A 327 -9.42 -11.84 -36.83
CA ASP A 327 -10.89 -11.84 -36.92
C ASP A 327 -11.57 -12.20 -35.60
N SER A 328 -12.87 -11.96 -35.51
CA SER A 328 -13.72 -12.42 -34.40
C SER A 328 -14.27 -13.81 -34.72
N PHE A 329 -14.45 -14.64 -33.71
CA PHE A 329 -14.87 -16.03 -33.87
C PHE A 329 -16.07 -16.35 -32.97
N ASP A 330 -17.06 -17.02 -33.55
CA ASP A 330 -18.18 -17.63 -32.82
C ASP A 330 -17.87 -19.11 -32.63
N LEU A 331 -17.91 -19.57 -31.38
CA LEU A 331 -17.60 -20.93 -30.97
C LEU A 331 -18.86 -21.75 -30.64
N THR A 332 -20.04 -21.27 -31.02
CA THR A 332 -21.28 -22.07 -30.96
C THR A 332 -21.07 -23.40 -31.67
N ASP A 333 -21.39 -24.51 -30.99
CA ASP A 333 -21.21 -25.89 -31.47
C ASP A 333 -19.76 -26.29 -31.85
N ALA A 334 -18.77 -25.44 -31.54
CA ALA A 334 -17.37 -25.80 -31.73
C ALA A 334 -16.89 -26.73 -30.60
N ASP A 335 -16.15 -27.79 -30.97
CA ASP A 335 -15.42 -28.62 -30.01
C ASP A 335 -14.21 -27.82 -29.47
N TRP A 336 -14.48 -26.90 -28.55
CA TRP A 336 -13.47 -26.07 -27.91
C TRP A 336 -12.90 -26.80 -26.70
N SER A 337 -11.57 -26.90 -26.67
CA SER A 337 -10.85 -27.40 -25.52
C SER A 337 -9.95 -26.28 -24.98
N PRO A 338 -9.94 -26.02 -23.66
CA PRO A 338 -9.17 -24.93 -23.08
C PRO A 338 -7.67 -25.00 -23.43
N ILE A 339 -7.05 -23.81 -23.51
CA ILE A 339 -5.58 -23.69 -23.45
C ILE A 339 -5.18 -23.89 -21.99
N TYR A 340 -4.67 -25.07 -21.67
CA TYR A 340 -4.37 -25.47 -20.30
C TYR A 340 -3.25 -24.63 -19.66
N TYR A 341 -2.18 -24.34 -20.41
CA TYR A 341 -1.00 -23.63 -19.90
C TYR A 341 -0.50 -22.63 -20.93
N PHE A 342 -0.53 -21.34 -20.61
CA PHE A 342 -0.14 -20.27 -21.50
C PHE A 342 0.96 -19.38 -20.92
N VAL A 343 2.06 -19.22 -21.67
CA VAL A 343 3.23 -18.39 -21.29
C VAL A 343 3.48 -17.26 -22.29
N GLY A 344 2.82 -17.30 -23.46
CA GLY A 344 3.02 -16.35 -24.54
C GLY A 344 2.29 -15.02 -24.37
N ASN A 345 2.18 -14.27 -25.46
CA ASN A 345 1.33 -13.07 -25.56
C ASN A 345 0.13 -13.38 -26.46
N PHE A 346 -1.08 -13.27 -25.93
CA PHE A 346 -2.31 -13.39 -26.70
C PHE A 346 -2.91 -11.99 -26.90
N ASN A 347 -2.72 -11.43 -28.08
CA ASN A 347 -3.28 -10.15 -28.47
C ASN A 347 -4.61 -10.37 -29.19
N GLY A 348 -5.71 -10.02 -28.53
CA GLY A 348 -7.06 -10.08 -29.08
C GLY A 348 -7.32 -9.04 -30.16
N ASN A 349 -6.51 -7.99 -30.28
CA ASN A 349 -6.57 -6.97 -31.34
C ASN A 349 -7.97 -6.33 -31.48
N GLY A 350 -8.67 -6.18 -30.34
CA GLY A 350 -10.05 -5.70 -30.25
C GLY A 350 -11.10 -6.68 -30.80
N LYS A 351 -10.73 -7.93 -31.08
CA LYS A 351 -11.62 -8.97 -31.62
C LYS A 351 -12.33 -9.74 -30.53
N THR A 352 -13.44 -10.35 -30.93
CA THR A 352 -14.35 -11.06 -30.01
C THR A 352 -14.27 -12.57 -30.20
N LEU A 353 -14.21 -13.31 -29.09
CA LEU A 353 -14.49 -14.73 -29.04
C LEU A 353 -15.86 -14.94 -28.38
N SER A 354 -16.82 -15.52 -29.10
CA SER A 354 -18.21 -15.63 -28.63
C SER A 354 -18.61 -17.08 -28.34
N ASN A 355 -19.54 -17.26 -27.40
CA ASN A 355 -20.25 -18.52 -27.14
C ASN A 355 -19.34 -19.71 -26.78
N ILE A 356 -18.27 -19.43 -26.04
CA ILE A 356 -17.36 -20.47 -25.53
C ILE A 356 -18.10 -21.30 -24.48
N THR A 357 -18.24 -22.60 -24.70
CA THR A 357 -18.78 -23.53 -23.69
C THR A 357 -17.66 -24.42 -23.17
N VAL A 358 -17.46 -24.44 -21.84
CA VAL A 358 -16.45 -25.27 -21.18
C VAL A 358 -17.12 -26.15 -20.13
N GLN A 359 -17.14 -27.46 -20.38
CA GLN A 359 -17.70 -28.48 -19.48
C GLN A 359 -16.63 -29.39 -18.84
N ASP A 360 -15.34 -29.10 -19.07
CA ASP A 360 -14.24 -29.95 -18.60
C ASP A 360 -13.99 -29.78 -17.08
N GLY A 361 -14.15 -30.86 -16.32
CA GLY A 361 -14.25 -30.88 -14.85
C GLY A 361 -13.00 -30.52 -14.05
N ILE A 362 -11.88 -30.25 -14.72
CA ILE A 362 -10.58 -29.99 -14.07
C ILE A 362 -10.12 -28.54 -14.28
N ARG A 363 -10.55 -27.87 -15.37
CA ARG A 363 -9.87 -26.70 -15.95
C ARG A 363 -10.89 -25.72 -16.55
N GLY A 364 -11.27 -24.69 -15.80
CA GLY A 364 -12.27 -23.72 -16.25
C GLY A 364 -11.71 -22.63 -17.17
N GLY A 365 -12.48 -22.22 -18.19
CA GLY A 365 -12.18 -21.07 -19.04
C GLY A 365 -11.69 -21.37 -20.47
N ALA A 366 -11.52 -20.32 -21.28
CA ALA A 366 -10.79 -20.39 -22.55
C ALA A 366 -9.30 -20.68 -22.31
N PHE A 367 -8.79 -20.19 -21.18
CA PHE A 367 -7.47 -20.53 -20.63
C PHE A 367 -7.67 -21.11 -19.23
N SER A 368 -6.90 -22.14 -18.88
CA SER A 368 -6.92 -22.68 -17.51
C SER A 368 -5.87 -22.04 -16.61
N LEU A 369 -4.66 -21.84 -17.14
CA LEU A 369 -3.54 -21.26 -16.40
C LEU A 369 -2.69 -20.40 -17.33
N ILE A 370 -2.45 -19.16 -16.92
CA ILE A 370 -1.54 -18.24 -17.59
C ILE A 370 -0.39 -17.96 -16.62
N THR A 371 0.84 -18.27 -17.03
CA THR A 371 2.04 -18.08 -16.22
C THR A 371 3.11 -17.35 -17.00
N SER A 372 3.63 -16.24 -16.47
CA SER A 372 4.55 -15.35 -17.20
C SER A 372 4.03 -14.87 -18.57
N GLY A 373 2.71 -14.94 -18.79
CA GLY A 373 2.05 -14.63 -20.05
C GLY A 373 1.34 -13.29 -20.04
N ARG A 374 0.87 -12.87 -21.23
CA ARG A 374 0.11 -11.63 -21.40
C ARG A 374 -1.16 -11.87 -22.22
N ILE A 375 -2.28 -11.31 -21.77
CA ILE A 375 -3.51 -11.20 -22.57
C ILE A 375 -3.83 -9.71 -22.75
N THR A 376 -4.07 -9.30 -23.99
CA THR A 376 -4.33 -7.90 -24.33
C THR A 376 -5.49 -7.76 -25.29
N ASP A 377 -6.28 -6.69 -25.16
CA ASP A 377 -7.25 -6.23 -26.16
C ASP A 377 -8.23 -7.32 -26.64
N LEU A 378 -8.65 -8.22 -25.75
CA LEU A 378 -9.52 -9.36 -26.07
C LEU A 378 -10.92 -9.15 -25.51
N ILE A 379 -11.93 -9.39 -26.35
CA ILE A 379 -13.34 -9.41 -25.95
C ILE A 379 -13.83 -10.86 -25.91
N VAL A 380 -14.49 -11.26 -24.82
CA VAL A 380 -15.19 -12.55 -24.74
C VAL A 380 -16.66 -12.31 -24.42
N ASP A 381 -17.55 -12.90 -25.22
CA ASP A 381 -19.00 -12.69 -25.16
C ASP A 381 -19.75 -14.03 -25.04
N GLY A 382 -20.63 -14.20 -24.06
CA GLY A 382 -21.55 -15.35 -24.03
C GLY A 382 -20.92 -16.68 -23.59
N ALA A 383 -19.84 -16.67 -22.78
CA ALA A 383 -19.23 -17.93 -22.34
C ALA A 383 -20.02 -18.61 -21.20
N GLN A 384 -20.13 -19.94 -21.26
CA GLN A 384 -20.69 -20.79 -20.20
C GLN A 384 -19.58 -21.66 -19.61
N LEU A 385 -19.28 -21.47 -18.32
CA LEU A 385 -18.21 -22.18 -17.61
C LEU A 385 -18.82 -23.03 -16.50
N GLU A 386 -18.73 -24.35 -16.61
CA GLU A 386 -19.23 -25.30 -15.60
C GLU A 386 -18.12 -26.25 -15.12
N LYS A 387 -17.94 -26.38 -13.80
CA LYS A 387 -17.06 -27.40 -13.20
C LYS A 387 -17.87 -28.51 -12.52
N PRO A 388 -17.97 -29.73 -13.10
CA PRO A 388 -18.62 -30.87 -12.45
C PRO A 388 -17.99 -31.28 -11.10
N SER A 389 -18.87 -31.63 -10.17
CA SER A 389 -18.75 -31.51 -8.71
C SER A 389 -17.89 -32.53 -7.93
N ASP A 390 -16.89 -33.19 -8.53
CA ASP A 390 -16.31 -34.42 -7.93
C ASP A 390 -14.78 -34.45 -7.72
N PHE A 391 -14.03 -33.41 -8.09
CA PHE A 391 -12.57 -33.43 -7.94
C PHE A 391 -12.10 -32.53 -6.78
N GLY A 392 -11.38 -33.13 -5.83
CA GLY A 392 -10.88 -32.45 -4.61
C GLY A 392 -10.04 -31.20 -4.91
N ASP A 393 -10.17 -30.19 -4.04
CA ASP A 393 -9.63 -28.82 -4.17
C ASP A 393 -8.09 -28.71 -4.16
N ARG A 394 -7.38 -29.41 -5.06
CA ARG A 394 -5.92 -29.29 -5.21
C ARG A 394 -5.49 -28.77 -6.59
N SER A 395 -6.46 -28.33 -7.40
CA SER A 395 -6.18 -27.75 -8.72
C SER A 395 -5.85 -26.26 -8.59
N LEU A 396 -4.65 -25.87 -9.03
CA LEU A 396 -4.17 -24.47 -9.20
C LEU A 396 -5.03 -23.63 -10.18
N SER A 397 -6.11 -24.19 -10.72
CA SER A 397 -7.05 -23.58 -11.66
C SER A 397 -8.30 -23.08 -10.93
N GLY A 398 -8.38 -21.77 -10.71
CA GLY A 398 -9.64 -21.10 -10.43
C GLY A 398 -10.51 -21.04 -11.69
N ILE A 399 -11.79 -20.72 -11.52
CA ILE A 399 -12.74 -20.66 -12.64
C ILE A 399 -12.89 -19.20 -13.07
N GLY A 400 -12.67 -18.96 -14.36
CA GLY A 400 -12.89 -17.69 -15.04
C GLY A 400 -12.55 -17.88 -16.52
N VAL A 401 -12.99 -16.97 -17.39
CA VAL A 401 -12.71 -17.07 -18.84
C VAL A 401 -11.21 -17.20 -19.14
N PHE A 402 -10.36 -16.56 -18.33
CA PHE A 402 -8.90 -16.62 -18.44
C PHE A 402 -8.24 -17.50 -17.37
N GLY A 403 -9.03 -18.27 -16.62
CA GLY A 403 -8.53 -19.21 -15.62
C GLY A 403 -7.75 -18.50 -14.51
N SER A 404 -6.59 -19.04 -14.14
CA SER A 404 -5.68 -18.44 -13.15
C SER A 404 -4.54 -17.66 -13.79
N LEU A 405 -4.16 -16.54 -13.18
CA LEU A 405 -3.12 -15.62 -13.63
C LEU A 405 -1.95 -15.61 -12.63
N TYR A 406 -0.77 -16.06 -13.05
CA TYR A 406 0.44 -16.12 -12.22
C TYR A 406 1.60 -15.39 -12.90
N TYR A 407 2.25 -14.44 -12.21
CA TYR A 407 3.40 -13.69 -12.78
C TYR A 407 3.10 -13.05 -14.14
N SER A 408 1.84 -12.75 -14.42
CA SER A 408 1.31 -12.49 -15.76
C SER A 408 0.62 -11.13 -15.82
N SER A 409 0.18 -10.74 -17.00
CA SER A 409 -0.58 -9.50 -17.19
C SER A 409 -1.82 -9.68 -18.05
N ALA A 410 -2.88 -8.97 -17.70
CA ALA A 410 -4.06 -8.82 -18.50
C ALA A 410 -4.41 -7.34 -18.62
N GLU A 411 -4.54 -6.85 -19.85
CA GLU A 411 -4.78 -5.43 -20.11
C GLU A 411 -5.87 -5.22 -21.17
N ASN A 412 -6.75 -4.24 -20.95
CA ASN A 412 -7.80 -3.83 -21.89
C ASN A 412 -8.73 -4.98 -22.34
N CYS A 413 -9.00 -5.95 -21.46
CA CYS A 413 -9.84 -7.09 -21.79
C CYS A 413 -11.28 -6.86 -21.35
N ILE A 414 -12.25 -7.31 -22.15
CA ILE A 414 -13.68 -7.19 -21.85
C ILE A 414 -14.31 -8.58 -21.85
N VAL A 415 -15.04 -8.89 -20.80
CA VAL A 415 -15.75 -10.14 -20.65
C VAL A 415 -17.21 -9.82 -20.36
N LYS A 416 -18.15 -10.32 -21.16
CA LYS A 416 -19.57 -9.97 -21.01
C LYS A 416 -20.49 -11.15 -21.29
N ASN A 417 -21.69 -11.11 -20.71
CA ASN A 417 -22.69 -12.18 -20.82
C ASN A 417 -22.14 -13.55 -20.40
N ILE A 418 -21.29 -13.60 -19.38
CA ILE A 418 -20.71 -14.85 -18.89
C ILE A 418 -21.60 -15.49 -17.86
N THR A 419 -21.73 -16.81 -17.91
CA THR A 419 -22.20 -17.57 -16.77
C THR A 419 -21.09 -18.48 -16.27
N SER A 420 -20.68 -18.31 -15.01
CA SER A 420 -19.67 -19.15 -14.34
C SER A 420 -20.30 -19.91 -13.18
N TYR A 421 -20.12 -21.23 -13.12
CA TYR A 421 -20.50 -22.08 -12.00
C TYR A 421 -19.27 -22.75 -11.39
N GLY A 422 -19.01 -22.51 -10.10
CA GLY A 422 -17.80 -23.00 -9.46
C GLY A 422 -17.86 -23.11 -7.94
N ARG A 423 -17.01 -23.99 -7.38
CA ARG A 423 -16.97 -24.27 -5.93
C ARG A 423 -15.99 -23.38 -5.16
N GLN A 424 -14.82 -23.10 -5.73
CA GLN A 424 -13.76 -22.28 -5.13
C GLN A 424 -13.11 -21.39 -6.19
N CYS A 425 -12.64 -20.21 -5.78
CA CYS A 425 -11.89 -19.25 -6.59
C CYS A 425 -12.55 -19.01 -7.95
N THR A 426 -13.82 -18.60 -7.93
CA THR A 426 -14.67 -18.50 -9.12
C THR A 426 -14.96 -17.04 -9.46
N ALA A 427 -14.84 -16.69 -10.74
CA ALA A 427 -15.20 -15.38 -11.26
C ALA A 427 -15.64 -15.44 -12.73
N ALA A 428 -16.03 -14.29 -13.29
CA ALA A 428 -16.25 -14.19 -14.72
C ALA A 428 -14.92 -14.20 -15.48
N MET A 429 -13.90 -13.47 -15.00
CA MET A 429 -12.65 -13.27 -15.75
C MET A 429 -11.48 -14.13 -15.23
N PHE A 430 -11.08 -13.96 -13.96
CA PHE A 430 -9.95 -14.71 -13.37
C PHE A 430 -10.36 -15.44 -12.10
N GLY A 431 -10.10 -16.73 -12.03
CA GLY A 431 -10.34 -17.46 -10.78
C GLY A 431 -9.33 -17.09 -9.69
N ILE A 432 -8.04 -17.11 -10.02
CA ILE A 432 -6.94 -16.79 -9.10
C ILE A 432 -5.99 -15.79 -9.77
N SER A 433 -5.43 -14.86 -9.00
CA SER A 433 -4.36 -13.95 -9.43
C SER A 433 -3.21 -13.90 -8.41
N GLU A 434 -1.98 -14.12 -8.84
CA GLU A 434 -0.75 -14.04 -8.02
C GLU A 434 0.36 -13.31 -8.78
N VAL A 435 0.99 -12.33 -8.15
CA VAL A 435 2.11 -11.53 -8.66
C VAL A 435 1.84 -11.00 -10.08
N SER A 436 0.59 -10.58 -10.33
CA SER A 436 0.10 -10.28 -11.66
C SER A 436 -0.46 -8.85 -11.78
N LYS A 437 -0.52 -8.36 -13.02
CA LYS A 437 -1.02 -7.02 -13.34
C LYS A 437 -2.32 -7.11 -14.12
N ILE A 438 -3.40 -6.59 -13.58
CA ILE A 438 -4.72 -6.55 -14.22
C ILE A 438 -5.08 -5.08 -14.41
N LYS A 439 -5.15 -4.61 -15.65
CA LYS A 439 -5.35 -3.19 -15.96
C LYS A 439 -6.46 -2.97 -16.97
N ASN A 440 -7.39 -2.06 -16.69
CA ASN A 440 -8.48 -1.71 -17.61
C ASN A 440 -9.27 -2.94 -18.10
N CYS A 441 -9.52 -3.89 -17.20
CA CYS A 441 -10.28 -5.10 -17.50
C CYS A 441 -11.71 -4.95 -16.98
N HIS A 442 -12.68 -5.34 -17.82
CA HIS A 442 -14.10 -5.04 -17.56
C HIS A 442 -14.97 -6.28 -17.68
N VAL A 443 -15.86 -6.47 -16.71
CA VAL A 443 -16.90 -7.51 -16.71
C VAL A 443 -18.28 -6.85 -16.83
N LEU A 444 -19.13 -7.32 -17.74
CA LEU A 444 -20.47 -6.75 -17.97
C LEU A 444 -21.55 -7.84 -18.03
N ASP A 445 -22.72 -7.55 -17.48
CA ASP A 445 -23.96 -8.32 -17.70
C ASP A 445 -23.79 -9.83 -17.47
N SER A 446 -23.01 -10.20 -16.45
CA SER A 446 -22.58 -11.58 -16.22
C SER A 446 -23.19 -12.17 -14.95
N LYS A 447 -23.04 -13.48 -14.77
CA LYS A 447 -23.58 -14.25 -13.66
C LYS A 447 -22.52 -15.22 -13.14
N VAL A 448 -22.18 -15.09 -11.86
CA VAL A 448 -21.16 -15.92 -11.20
C VAL A 448 -21.79 -16.63 -10.01
N TYR A 449 -21.86 -17.96 -10.09
CA TYR A 449 -22.53 -18.81 -9.14
C TYR A 449 -21.53 -19.68 -8.35
N GLY A 450 -21.60 -19.56 -7.03
CA GLY A 450 -20.93 -20.43 -6.06
C GLY A 450 -21.75 -21.68 -5.79
N VAL A 451 -21.18 -22.86 -6.05
CA VAL A 451 -21.85 -24.16 -5.82
C VAL A 451 -21.29 -24.83 -4.57
N TYR A 452 -22.17 -25.18 -3.64
CA TYR A 452 -21.82 -25.88 -2.41
C TYR A 452 -22.15 -27.38 -2.49
N LYS A 453 -21.25 -28.24 -2.03
CA LYS A 453 -21.51 -29.68 -1.82
C LYS A 453 -21.18 -30.08 -0.39
N GLU A 454 -22.15 -30.68 0.29
CA GLU A 454 -21.96 -31.25 1.63
C GLU A 454 -20.99 -32.44 1.56
N ASP A 455 -19.72 -32.20 1.89
CA ASP A 455 -18.80 -33.28 2.26
C ASP A 455 -18.49 -33.18 3.77
N PRO A 456 -18.94 -34.15 4.59
CA PRO A 456 -18.71 -34.18 6.03
C PRO A 456 -17.27 -34.51 6.44
N ASN A 457 -16.42 -35.00 5.52
CA ASN A 457 -15.01 -35.33 5.80
C ASN A 457 -14.04 -34.21 5.39
N TYR A 458 -14.54 -33.11 4.84
CA TYR A 458 -13.73 -32.08 4.21
C TYR A 458 -13.65 -30.80 5.05
N ILE A 459 -12.44 -30.43 5.49
CA ILE A 459 -12.14 -29.13 6.10
C ILE A 459 -12.09 -28.12 4.94
N ALA A 460 -13.23 -27.52 4.61
CA ALA A 460 -13.33 -26.62 3.46
C ALA A 460 -12.44 -25.37 3.64
N HIS A 461 -11.58 -25.10 2.66
CA HIS A 461 -11.04 -23.75 2.46
C HIS A 461 -12.18 -22.77 2.15
N PRO A 462 -12.06 -21.48 2.52
CA PRO A 462 -13.10 -20.49 2.26
C PRO A 462 -13.44 -20.42 0.76
N ILE A 463 -14.72 -20.28 0.44
CA ILE A 463 -15.17 -20.16 -0.94
C ILE A 463 -14.99 -18.70 -1.39
N ALA A 464 -13.97 -18.42 -2.20
CA ALA A 464 -13.72 -17.08 -2.74
C ALA A 464 -14.39 -16.88 -4.10
N ILE A 465 -15.32 -15.94 -4.21
CA ILE A 465 -16.07 -15.65 -5.45
C ILE A 465 -16.04 -14.15 -5.74
N GLY A 466 -15.63 -13.79 -6.95
CA GLY A 466 -15.58 -12.39 -7.39
C GLY A 466 -16.21 -12.17 -8.75
N GLY A 467 -16.56 -10.93 -9.10
CA GLY A 467 -16.94 -10.59 -10.47
C GLY A 467 -15.73 -10.65 -11.41
N LEU A 468 -14.65 -9.95 -11.06
CA LEU A 468 -13.42 -9.89 -11.83
C LEU A 468 -12.43 -10.99 -11.42
N VAL A 469 -12.11 -11.08 -10.12
CA VAL A 469 -11.13 -12.05 -9.59
C VAL A 469 -11.73 -12.83 -8.42
N GLY A 470 -11.67 -14.16 -8.45
CA GLY A 470 -12.10 -14.98 -7.31
C GLY A 470 -11.20 -14.74 -6.09
N GLN A 471 -9.90 -15.01 -6.23
CA GLN A 471 -8.92 -14.89 -5.16
C GLN A 471 -7.63 -14.20 -5.61
N VAL A 472 -7.10 -13.33 -4.77
CA VAL A 472 -5.88 -12.56 -5.00
C VAL A 472 -4.82 -12.91 -3.94
N PHE A 473 -3.66 -13.31 -4.42
CA PHE A 473 -2.46 -13.60 -3.62
C PHE A 473 -1.43 -12.46 -3.74
N ASP A 474 -0.16 -12.77 -3.51
CA ASP A 474 0.89 -11.78 -3.28
C ASP A 474 1.16 -10.87 -4.49
N ASN A 475 1.53 -9.62 -4.21
CA ASN A 475 1.99 -8.57 -5.11
C ASN A 475 1.19 -8.39 -6.43
N ASN A 476 -0.14 -8.40 -6.34
CA ASN A 476 -0.97 -8.05 -7.49
C ASN A 476 -1.17 -6.52 -7.61
N GLU A 477 -1.24 -6.04 -8.85
CA GLU A 477 -1.64 -4.68 -9.20
C GLU A 477 -2.93 -4.73 -10.02
N ILE A 478 -4.07 -4.37 -9.42
CA ILE A 478 -5.37 -4.30 -10.09
C ILE A 478 -5.77 -2.83 -10.23
N LYS A 479 -5.82 -2.32 -11.47
CA LYS A 479 -6.04 -0.88 -11.73
C LYS A 479 -7.05 -0.61 -12.84
N GLY A 480 -7.91 0.39 -12.67
CA GLY A 480 -8.81 0.84 -13.75
C GLY A 480 -9.87 -0.18 -14.18
N CYS A 481 -10.12 -1.21 -13.37
CA CYS A 481 -11.01 -2.32 -13.73
C CYS A 481 -12.45 -2.06 -13.29
N SER A 482 -13.44 -2.65 -13.96
CA SER A 482 -14.83 -2.54 -13.51
C SER A 482 -15.67 -3.80 -13.69
N VAL A 483 -16.70 -3.92 -12.86
CA VAL A 483 -17.76 -4.94 -12.98
C VAL A 483 -19.10 -4.20 -13.06
N THR A 484 -19.91 -4.50 -14.06
CA THR A 484 -21.17 -3.79 -14.32
C THR A 484 -22.32 -4.79 -14.43
N ASN A 485 -23.43 -4.51 -13.75
CA ASN A 485 -24.69 -5.26 -13.85
C ASN A 485 -24.51 -6.79 -13.75
N THR A 486 -23.65 -7.24 -12.84
CA THR A 486 -23.28 -8.66 -12.71
C THR A 486 -23.89 -9.24 -11.44
N GLU A 487 -24.52 -10.41 -11.55
CA GLU A 487 -25.06 -11.17 -10.42
C GLU A 487 -23.97 -12.12 -9.87
N ILE A 488 -23.66 -12.02 -8.59
CA ILE A 488 -22.66 -12.87 -7.91
C ILE A 488 -23.34 -13.51 -6.72
N ILE A 489 -23.62 -14.81 -6.82
CA ILE A 489 -24.51 -15.50 -5.89
C ILE A 489 -23.86 -16.81 -5.41
N CYS A 490 -23.81 -17.01 -4.10
CA CYS A 490 -23.52 -18.30 -3.48
C CYS A 490 -24.72 -18.73 -2.62
N ASP A 491 -25.11 -20.01 -2.72
CA ASP A 491 -26.31 -20.53 -2.05
C ASP A 491 -26.25 -20.33 -0.52
N ILE A 492 -27.30 -19.71 0.04
CA ILE A 492 -27.48 -19.51 1.49
C ILE A 492 -28.18 -20.74 2.08
N TYR A 493 -27.47 -21.57 2.85
CA TYR A 493 -28.11 -22.66 3.60
C TYR A 493 -29.00 -22.12 4.71
N GLN A 494 -30.26 -22.58 4.76
CA GLN A 494 -31.21 -22.26 5.84
C GLN A 494 -30.84 -22.92 7.19
N ASP A 495 -29.97 -23.93 7.21
CA ASP A 495 -29.69 -24.74 8.42
C ASP A 495 -28.50 -24.22 9.27
N GLY A 496 -28.00 -23.01 9.01
CA GLY A 496 -27.05 -22.32 9.88
C GLY A 496 -25.67 -22.99 10.08
N ARG A 497 -25.33 -24.02 9.29
CA ARG A 497 -24.02 -24.68 9.33
C ARG A 497 -22.97 -23.78 8.65
N LYS A 498 -22.29 -23.01 9.50
CA LYS A 498 -21.21 -22.07 9.20
C LYS A 498 -20.14 -22.70 8.30
N LYS A 499 -20.08 -22.31 7.03
CA LYS A 499 -18.82 -22.32 6.27
C LYS A 499 -18.52 -20.89 5.83
N ALA A 500 -17.23 -20.56 5.83
CA ALA A 500 -16.76 -19.23 5.49
C ALA A 500 -16.76 -19.10 3.96
N ASP A 501 -17.52 -18.13 3.48
CA ASP A 501 -17.51 -17.72 2.08
C ASP A 501 -16.84 -16.34 2.08
N GLU A 502 -16.22 -15.94 0.97
CA GLU A 502 -15.64 -14.61 0.77
C GLU A 502 -16.10 -14.14 -0.61
N ILE A 503 -17.18 -13.36 -0.62
CA ILE A 503 -17.91 -13.05 -1.87
C ILE A 503 -17.88 -11.56 -2.10
N GLY A 504 -17.32 -11.13 -3.22
CA GLY A 504 -17.15 -9.72 -3.55
C GLY A 504 -17.62 -9.35 -4.96
N GLY A 505 -18.13 -8.13 -5.12
CA GLY A 505 -18.55 -7.62 -6.44
C GLY A 505 -17.41 -7.56 -7.46
N LEU A 506 -16.21 -7.16 -7.04
CA LEU A 506 -14.99 -7.15 -7.86
C LEU A 506 -14.10 -8.35 -7.54
N ILE A 507 -13.76 -8.52 -6.26
CA ILE A 507 -12.77 -9.49 -5.79
C ILE A 507 -13.39 -10.32 -4.66
N GLY A 508 -13.31 -11.65 -4.73
CA GLY A 508 -13.76 -12.50 -3.62
C GLY A 508 -12.90 -12.30 -2.37
N SER A 509 -11.59 -12.54 -2.46
CA SER A 509 -10.68 -12.27 -1.35
C SER A 509 -9.24 -11.91 -1.70
N ILE A 510 -8.55 -11.26 -0.74
CA ILE A 510 -7.14 -10.87 -0.79
C ILE A 510 -6.39 -11.45 0.42
N TYR A 511 -5.32 -12.22 0.17
CA TYR A 511 -4.57 -12.96 1.20
C TYR A 511 -3.14 -12.48 1.46
N LEU A 512 -2.56 -11.66 0.59
CA LEU A 512 -1.19 -11.16 0.75
C LEU A 512 -1.10 -9.75 0.17
N ALA A 513 0.06 -9.10 0.31
CA ALA A 513 0.25 -7.70 -0.08
C ALA A 513 -0.22 -7.46 -1.52
N SER A 514 -1.08 -6.47 -1.75
CA SER A 514 -1.60 -6.16 -3.10
C SER A 514 -2.10 -4.73 -3.17
N THR A 515 -2.19 -4.19 -4.39
CA THR A 515 -2.72 -2.85 -4.65
C THR A 515 -3.93 -2.93 -5.57
N VAL A 516 -5.04 -2.31 -5.16
CA VAL A 516 -6.27 -2.15 -5.94
C VAL A 516 -6.60 -0.66 -6.05
N GLU A 517 -6.65 -0.13 -7.26
CA GLU A 517 -6.74 1.32 -7.47
C GLU A 517 -7.69 1.69 -8.62
N ASN A 518 -8.52 2.73 -8.44
CA ASN A 518 -9.41 3.24 -9.49
C ASN A 518 -10.31 2.15 -10.11
N CYS A 519 -10.87 1.27 -9.27
CA CYS A 519 -11.71 0.16 -9.70
C CYS A 519 -13.15 0.30 -9.19
N HIS A 520 -14.13 -0.12 -9.99
CA HIS A 520 -15.54 0.23 -9.73
C HIS A 520 -16.52 -0.92 -10.00
N VAL A 521 -17.51 -1.06 -9.13
CA VAL A 521 -18.66 -1.97 -9.32
C VAL A 521 -19.94 -1.14 -9.52
N TYR A 522 -20.56 -1.29 -10.69
CA TYR A 522 -21.75 -0.54 -11.13
C TYR A 522 -22.99 -1.43 -11.15
N GLY A 523 -23.85 -1.30 -10.14
CA GLY A 523 -25.05 -2.12 -9.97
C GLY A 523 -24.76 -3.62 -9.81
N GLY A 524 -25.76 -4.45 -10.06
CA GLY A 524 -25.71 -5.89 -9.82
C GLY A 524 -26.07 -6.29 -8.39
N GLN A 525 -26.09 -7.60 -8.14
CA GLN A 525 -26.42 -8.18 -6.84
C GLN A 525 -25.27 -9.07 -6.37
N VAL A 526 -24.85 -8.89 -5.11
CA VAL A 526 -23.88 -9.76 -4.45
C VAL A 526 -24.57 -10.46 -3.29
N LYS A 527 -24.68 -11.80 -3.36
CA LYS A 527 -25.39 -12.61 -2.38
C LYS A 527 -24.53 -13.75 -1.86
N GLY A 528 -24.46 -13.92 -0.55
CA GLY A 528 -23.61 -14.94 0.08
C GLY A 528 -23.96 -15.28 1.52
N ASN A 529 -23.13 -16.09 2.17
CA ASN A 529 -23.32 -16.45 3.58
C ASN A 529 -22.48 -15.56 4.51
N VAL A 530 -21.16 -15.78 4.55
CA VAL A 530 -20.22 -15.04 5.41
C VAL A 530 -19.35 -14.12 4.54
N ALA A 531 -18.86 -13.01 5.10
CA ALA A 531 -17.90 -12.09 4.45
C ALA A 531 -18.31 -11.69 3.02
N VAL A 532 -19.45 -11.02 2.93
CA VAL A 532 -20.05 -10.60 1.65
C VAL A 532 -19.86 -9.09 1.48
N GLY A 533 -19.21 -8.67 0.40
CA GLY A 533 -18.95 -7.26 0.12
C GLY A 533 -19.39 -6.83 -1.28
N GLY A 534 -19.93 -5.63 -1.43
CA GLY A 534 -20.27 -5.10 -2.75
C GLY A 534 -19.04 -4.87 -3.66
N PHE A 535 -17.84 -4.79 -3.11
CA PHE A 535 -16.57 -4.67 -3.83
C PHE A 535 -15.63 -5.85 -3.51
N LEU A 536 -15.41 -6.13 -2.22
CA LEU A 536 -14.48 -7.16 -1.74
C LEU A 536 -15.15 -8.04 -0.68
N GLY A 537 -15.10 -9.36 -0.81
CA GLY A 537 -15.60 -10.26 0.23
C GLY A 537 -14.77 -10.19 1.50
N GLY A 538 -13.49 -10.54 1.42
CA GLY A 538 -12.57 -10.57 2.56
C GLY A 538 -11.14 -10.13 2.25
N ALA A 539 -10.55 -9.32 3.13
CA ALA A 539 -9.10 -9.10 3.17
C ALA A 539 -8.54 -9.63 4.49
N ALA A 540 -7.81 -10.75 4.46
CA ALA A 540 -7.32 -11.45 5.66
C ALA A 540 -5.78 -11.64 5.65
N GLY A 541 -5.08 -10.93 4.78
CA GLY A 541 -3.74 -11.28 4.36
C GLY A 541 -2.55 -10.76 5.15
N ASN A 542 -1.48 -11.56 5.25
CA ASN A 542 -0.18 -11.15 5.84
C ASN A 542 0.58 -10.23 4.86
N GLY A 543 0.28 -8.94 4.84
CA GLY A 543 1.05 -7.95 4.06
C GLY A 543 0.32 -6.62 3.87
N PRO A 544 1.03 -5.53 3.55
CA PRO A 544 0.40 -4.23 3.30
C PRO A 544 -0.49 -4.32 2.06
N THR A 545 -1.80 -4.14 2.26
CA THR A 545 -2.78 -4.11 1.17
C THR A 545 -3.35 -2.71 1.06
N MET A 546 -3.32 -2.13 -0.14
CA MET A 546 -3.84 -0.78 -0.40
C MET A 546 -5.01 -0.84 -1.37
N ILE A 547 -6.15 -0.32 -0.96
CA ILE A 547 -7.35 -0.17 -1.79
C ILE A 547 -7.71 1.31 -1.82
N SER A 548 -7.68 1.93 -2.99
CA SER A 548 -7.90 3.38 -3.09
C SER A 548 -8.66 3.83 -4.31
N ASN A 549 -9.45 4.91 -4.16
CA ASN A 549 -10.27 5.50 -5.21
C ASN A 549 -11.22 4.48 -5.86
N CYS A 550 -11.79 3.58 -5.07
CA CYS A 550 -12.62 2.47 -5.55
C CYS A 550 -14.08 2.62 -5.08
N SER A 551 -15.03 2.07 -5.83
CA SER A 551 -16.45 2.20 -5.45
C SER A 551 -17.28 0.96 -5.72
N SER A 552 -18.39 0.83 -4.98
CA SER A 552 -19.46 -0.11 -5.30
C SER A 552 -20.85 0.49 -5.15
N SER A 553 -21.73 0.11 -6.06
CA SER A 553 -23.17 0.40 -6.06
C SER A 553 -24.03 -0.86 -6.11
N ALA A 554 -23.42 -2.03 -5.94
CA ALA A 554 -24.13 -3.31 -5.94
C ALA A 554 -24.99 -3.46 -4.68
N SER A 555 -26.18 -4.05 -4.81
CA SER A 555 -26.98 -4.47 -3.65
C SER A 555 -26.36 -5.72 -3.02
N VAL A 556 -26.17 -5.72 -1.71
CA VAL A 556 -25.46 -6.79 -0.99
C VAL A 556 -26.39 -7.49 -0.02
N GLU A 557 -26.49 -8.81 -0.11
CA GLU A 557 -27.26 -9.64 0.80
C GLU A 557 -26.36 -10.74 1.39
N GLY A 558 -26.28 -10.82 2.71
CA GLY A 558 -25.52 -11.86 3.38
C GLY A 558 -26.20 -12.42 4.61
N PHE A 559 -25.56 -13.41 5.22
CA PHE A 559 -26.00 -13.95 6.51
C PHE A 559 -25.21 -13.30 7.67
N SER A 560 -23.89 -13.13 7.51
CA SER A 560 -23.01 -12.49 8.50
C SER A 560 -21.83 -11.78 7.87
N ASN A 561 -21.32 -10.74 8.54
CA ASN A 561 -20.17 -9.94 8.14
C ASN A 561 -20.34 -9.38 6.73
N THR A 562 -21.46 -8.70 6.52
CA THR A 562 -21.82 -8.15 5.22
C THR A 562 -21.54 -6.66 5.17
N GLY A 563 -20.87 -6.20 4.13
CA GLY A 563 -20.61 -4.77 3.91
C GLY A 563 -21.04 -4.31 2.53
N GLY A 564 -21.55 -3.08 2.41
CA GLY A 564 -21.83 -2.49 1.10
C GLY A 564 -20.56 -2.34 0.23
N PHE A 565 -19.37 -2.19 0.84
CA PHE A 565 -18.08 -2.20 0.16
C PHE A 565 -17.30 -3.50 0.44
N VAL A 566 -17.00 -3.78 1.71
CA VAL A 566 -16.16 -4.91 2.14
C VAL A 566 -16.89 -5.80 3.15
N GLY A 567 -16.91 -7.12 2.97
CA GLY A 567 -17.48 -8.01 3.99
C GLY A 567 -16.66 -8.00 5.27
N VAL A 568 -15.42 -8.48 5.19
CA VAL A 568 -14.44 -8.52 6.28
C VAL A 568 -13.16 -7.81 5.89
N SER A 569 -12.75 -6.85 6.71
CA SER A 569 -11.47 -6.17 6.59
C SER A 569 -10.60 -6.49 7.80
N GLY A 570 -9.69 -7.45 7.67
CA GLY A 570 -8.72 -7.81 8.71
C GLY A 570 -8.78 -9.27 9.16
N GLY A 571 -7.66 -9.75 9.72
CA GLY A 571 -7.56 -11.07 10.37
C GLY A 571 -7.58 -10.99 11.90
N THR A 572 -7.44 -12.15 12.57
CA THR A 572 -7.45 -12.28 14.03
C THR A 572 -6.09 -11.99 14.71
N LYS A 573 -5.10 -11.51 13.96
CA LYS A 573 -3.75 -11.18 14.45
C LYS A 573 -3.46 -9.68 14.28
N ASN A 574 -2.63 -9.11 15.15
CA ASN A 574 -2.44 -7.67 15.33
C ASN A 574 -1.42 -7.02 14.36
N THR A 575 -1.25 -7.56 13.15
CA THR A 575 -0.15 -7.18 12.25
C THR A 575 -0.60 -6.86 10.81
N TYR A 576 -1.89 -6.66 10.55
CA TYR A 576 -2.42 -6.50 9.19
C TYR A 576 -2.63 -5.03 8.78
N ASN A 577 -1.71 -4.51 7.95
CA ASN A 577 -1.81 -3.16 7.38
C ASN A 577 -2.71 -3.15 6.13
N ILE A 578 -4.03 -3.30 6.29
CA ILE A 578 -4.98 -3.10 5.18
C ILE A 578 -5.48 -1.66 5.21
N LYS A 579 -5.27 -0.92 4.13
CA LYS A 579 -5.62 0.49 4.01
C LYS A 579 -6.68 0.72 2.94
N TYR A 580 -7.75 1.43 3.31
CA TYR A 580 -8.79 1.92 2.42
C TYR A 580 -8.73 3.45 2.38
N THR A 581 -8.71 4.04 1.19
CA THR A 581 -8.64 5.50 1.04
C THR A 581 -9.48 5.98 -0.14
N ASN A 582 -10.35 6.97 0.07
CA ASN A 582 -11.22 7.52 -0.97
C ASN A 582 -12.12 6.44 -1.61
N CYS A 583 -12.66 5.53 -0.81
CA CYS A 583 -13.53 4.44 -1.29
C CYS A 583 -14.98 4.66 -0.84
N PHE A 584 -15.95 4.18 -1.62
CA PHE A 584 -17.35 4.36 -1.24
C PHE A 584 -18.32 3.25 -1.65
N ALA A 585 -19.38 3.12 -0.86
CA ALA A 585 -20.52 2.24 -1.11
C ALA A 585 -21.84 3.03 -1.22
N THR A 586 -22.65 2.70 -2.22
CA THR A 586 -23.95 3.33 -2.45
C THR A 586 -25.11 2.34 -2.54
N GLY A 587 -24.81 1.05 -2.73
CA GLY A 587 -25.83 -0.01 -2.74
C GLY A 587 -26.28 -0.39 -1.33
N ASP A 588 -27.52 -0.85 -1.21
CA ASP A 588 -28.09 -1.30 0.05
C ASP A 588 -27.41 -2.59 0.54
N ALA A 589 -27.26 -2.73 1.86
CA ALA A 589 -26.65 -3.90 2.50
C ALA A 589 -27.61 -4.54 3.50
N THR A 590 -27.90 -5.83 3.32
CA THR A 590 -28.78 -6.61 4.21
C THR A 590 -28.04 -7.80 4.77
N ALA A 591 -28.13 -8.03 6.08
CA ALA A 591 -27.70 -9.30 6.66
C ALA A 591 -28.52 -9.75 7.87
N GLN A 592 -28.37 -11.02 8.25
CA GLN A 592 -29.01 -11.53 9.46
C GLN A 592 -28.30 -11.09 10.74
N TYR A 593 -26.96 -10.99 10.75
CA TYR A 593 -26.21 -10.79 12.00
C TYR A 593 -25.37 -9.52 12.07
N ILE A 594 -24.31 -9.44 11.26
CA ILE A 594 -23.39 -8.30 11.25
C ILE A 594 -23.47 -7.68 9.86
N VAL A 595 -23.88 -6.41 9.80
CA VAL A 595 -24.04 -5.67 8.57
C VAL A 595 -23.53 -4.24 8.71
N GLY A 596 -22.74 -3.78 7.74
CA GLY A 596 -22.25 -2.42 7.63
C GLY A 596 -22.53 -1.80 6.27
N GLY A 597 -22.79 -0.50 6.19
CA GLY A 597 -22.95 0.15 4.88
C GLY A 597 -21.64 0.21 4.08
N PHE A 598 -20.49 0.32 4.75
CA PHE A 598 -19.17 0.20 4.12
C PHE A 598 -18.55 -1.17 4.40
N THR A 599 -18.35 -1.52 5.68
CA THR A 599 -17.71 -2.79 6.05
C THR A 599 -18.52 -3.55 7.08
N GLY A 600 -18.70 -4.86 6.89
CA GLY A 600 -19.35 -5.72 7.87
C GLY A 600 -18.54 -5.80 9.16
N LEU A 601 -17.29 -6.29 9.05
CA LEU A 601 -16.34 -6.37 10.16
C LEU A 601 -15.05 -5.63 9.80
N ALA A 602 -14.57 -4.75 10.68
CA ALA A 602 -13.25 -4.14 10.61
C ALA A 602 -12.38 -4.66 11.77
N SER A 603 -11.23 -5.25 11.48
CA SER A 603 -10.31 -5.79 12.49
C SER A 603 -8.83 -5.80 12.07
N GLY A 604 -7.97 -6.28 12.97
CA GLY A 604 -6.59 -6.69 12.68
C GLY A 604 -5.63 -5.56 12.27
N GLY A 605 -5.96 -4.30 12.52
CA GLY A 605 -5.16 -3.15 12.05
C GLY A 605 -5.69 -2.47 10.79
N ALA A 606 -6.93 -2.80 10.37
CA ALA A 606 -7.58 -2.13 9.24
C ALA A 606 -7.62 -0.59 9.43
N TYR A 607 -7.18 0.14 8.41
CA TYR A 607 -7.18 1.61 8.38
C TYR A 607 -8.10 2.11 7.26
N ILE A 608 -9.27 2.62 7.62
CA ILE A 608 -10.28 3.12 6.70
C ILE A 608 -10.31 4.65 6.81
N SER A 609 -10.05 5.34 5.69
CA SER A 609 -9.90 6.80 5.69
C SER A 609 -10.54 7.48 4.48
N ASN A 610 -11.15 8.66 4.64
CA ASN A 610 -11.78 9.40 3.54
C ASN A 610 -12.80 8.55 2.77
N CYS A 611 -13.58 7.72 3.45
CA CYS A 611 -14.51 6.76 2.83
C CYS A 611 -15.96 7.06 3.23
N TYR A 612 -16.92 6.65 2.41
CA TYR A 612 -18.33 6.88 2.73
C TYR A 612 -19.29 5.76 2.31
N ALA A 613 -20.41 5.67 3.02
CA ALA A 613 -21.52 4.77 2.71
C ALA A 613 -22.85 5.53 2.68
N THR A 614 -23.66 5.29 1.63
CA THR A 614 -24.96 5.97 1.45
C THR A 614 -26.13 5.01 1.25
N GLY A 615 -25.86 3.74 0.97
CA GLY A 615 -26.90 2.71 0.88
C GLY A 615 -27.51 2.39 2.25
N ASN A 616 -28.77 1.98 2.26
CA ASN A 616 -29.47 1.60 3.48
C ASN A 616 -28.94 0.27 4.01
N VAL A 617 -29.04 0.10 5.32
CA VAL A 617 -28.55 -1.07 6.05
C VAL A 617 -29.70 -1.74 6.77
N GLU A 618 -29.88 -3.04 6.55
CA GLU A 618 -30.91 -3.84 7.21
C GLU A 618 -30.34 -5.09 7.91
N GLY A 619 -30.50 -5.15 9.23
CA GLY A 619 -30.14 -6.28 10.09
C GLY A 619 -31.36 -7.08 10.55
N THR A 620 -31.60 -8.28 10.00
CA THR A 620 -32.88 -9.00 10.09
C THR A 620 -32.94 -10.16 11.10
N GLY A 621 -31.79 -10.69 11.54
CA GLY A 621 -31.71 -11.98 12.24
C GLY A 621 -31.62 -11.92 13.76
N TYR A 622 -31.80 -13.09 14.39
CA TYR A 622 -31.69 -13.33 15.84
C TYR A 622 -30.59 -14.36 16.10
N TRP A 623 -29.51 -13.99 16.81
CA TRP A 623 -28.48 -14.97 17.16
C TRP A 623 -29.01 -15.93 18.24
N PRO A 624 -28.97 -17.27 18.06
CA PRO A 624 -29.61 -18.22 18.99
C PRO A 624 -29.10 -18.26 20.43
N ASN A 625 -28.07 -17.48 20.81
CA ASN A 625 -27.41 -17.58 22.12
C ASN A 625 -26.97 -16.21 22.69
N ASN A 626 -27.81 -15.17 22.61
CA ASN A 626 -27.51 -13.82 23.13
C ASN A 626 -26.27 -13.13 22.52
N GLY A 627 -25.79 -13.59 21.35
CA GLY A 627 -24.74 -12.89 20.59
C GLY A 627 -25.23 -11.53 20.07
N THR A 628 -24.33 -10.56 20.00
CA THR A 628 -24.59 -9.21 19.49
C THR A 628 -24.86 -9.27 17.99
N SER A 629 -26.10 -9.02 17.56
CA SER A 629 -26.40 -8.63 16.17
C SER A 629 -26.05 -7.15 16.04
N ALA A 630 -25.24 -6.78 15.06
CA ALA A 630 -24.68 -5.44 14.92
C ALA A 630 -24.95 -4.90 13.52
N ALA A 631 -25.77 -3.86 13.44
CA ALA A 631 -26.05 -3.15 12.20
C ALA A 631 -25.51 -1.71 12.32
N GLY A 632 -24.63 -1.32 11.42
CA GLY A 632 -24.02 0.01 11.38
C GLY A 632 -24.13 0.66 10.01
N GLY A 633 -24.46 1.95 9.94
CA GLY A 633 -24.55 2.64 8.65
C GLY A 633 -23.22 2.73 7.89
N PHE A 634 -22.08 2.61 8.59
CA PHE A 634 -20.74 2.53 7.98
C PHE A 634 -20.04 1.20 8.33
N VAL A 635 -19.88 0.90 9.63
CA VAL A 635 -19.22 -0.31 10.12
C VAL A 635 -20.19 -1.14 10.92
N GLY A 636 -20.41 -2.41 10.55
CA GLY A 636 -21.21 -3.33 11.35
C GLY A 636 -20.58 -3.56 12.72
N GLU A 637 -19.36 -4.09 12.73
CA GLU A 637 -18.56 -4.29 13.93
C GLU A 637 -17.10 -3.81 13.74
N ALA A 638 -16.60 -3.01 14.67
CA ALA A 638 -15.21 -2.64 14.78
C ALA A 638 -14.57 -3.44 15.92
N TYR A 639 -13.54 -4.22 15.62
CA TYR A 639 -12.89 -5.14 16.54
C TYR A 639 -11.37 -5.00 16.42
N ILE A 640 -10.60 -5.37 17.45
CA ILE A 640 -9.11 -5.47 17.48
C ILE A 640 -8.39 -4.51 16.51
N ALA A 641 -7.93 -3.35 17.00
CA ALA A 641 -7.02 -2.46 16.29
C ALA A 641 -7.57 -1.74 15.03
N ALA A 642 -8.88 -1.72 14.80
CA ALA A 642 -9.45 -1.01 13.65
C ALA A 642 -9.35 0.53 13.82
N SER A 643 -8.96 1.24 12.76
CA SER A 643 -8.95 2.71 12.71
C SER A 643 -9.87 3.18 11.59
N VAL A 644 -10.85 4.01 11.94
CA VAL A 644 -11.80 4.58 10.99
C VAL A 644 -11.77 6.08 11.14
N THR A 645 -11.23 6.79 10.15
CA THR A 645 -11.00 8.23 10.24
C THR A 645 -11.56 8.97 9.05
N ASP A 646 -12.10 10.17 9.22
CA ASP A 646 -12.55 10.97 8.08
C ASP A 646 -13.57 10.20 7.20
N CYS A 647 -14.59 9.60 7.82
CA CYS A 647 -15.57 8.79 7.10
C CYS A 647 -17.02 9.20 7.44
N TYR A 648 -17.97 8.92 6.54
CA TYR A 648 -19.38 9.24 6.81
C TYR A 648 -20.39 8.20 6.32
N ALA A 649 -21.54 8.15 6.99
CA ALA A 649 -22.70 7.36 6.59
C ALA A 649 -23.99 8.21 6.50
N THR A 650 -24.79 7.98 5.46
CA THR A 650 -26.06 8.70 5.24
C THR A 650 -27.26 7.77 5.04
N GLY A 651 -27.03 6.48 4.76
CA GLY A 651 -28.09 5.49 4.60
C GLY A 651 -28.82 5.19 5.91
N ASN A 652 -30.11 4.88 5.83
CA ASN A 652 -30.89 4.52 7.01
C ASN A 652 -30.49 3.13 7.52
N VAL A 653 -30.57 2.92 8.84
CA VAL A 653 -30.23 1.67 9.51
C VAL A 653 -31.46 1.09 10.17
N VAL A 654 -31.90 -0.08 9.72
CA VAL A 654 -32.93 -0.89 10.37
C VAL A 654 -32.24 -2.07 11.04
N ALA A 655 -32.36 -2.19 12.36
CA ALA A 655 -31.59 -3.15 13.14
C ALA A 655 -32.48 -3.90 14.14
N ARG A 656 -32.61 -5.22 14.02
CA ARG A 656 -33.52 -5.97 14.91
C ARG A 656 -33.28 -5.74 16.41
N LYS A 657 -32.04 -5.87 16.91
CA LYS A 657 -31.67 -5.68 18.33
C LYS A 657 -30.98 -4.34 18.62
N GLY A 658 -31.24 -3.32 17.81
CA GLY A 658 -30.56 -2.03 17.90
C GLY A 658 -29.23 -2.02 17.14
N GLY A 659 -28.86 -0.84 16.67
CA GLY A 659 -27.72 -0.58 15.81
C GLY A 659 -27.27 0.87 15.92
N GLY A 660 -26.24 1.24 15.16
CA GLY A 660 -25.71 2.59 15.12
C GLY A 660 -25.80 3.21 13.73
N GLY A 661 -26.09 4.51 13.65
CA GLY A 661 -26.10 5.21 12.35
C GLY A 661 -24.72 5.23 11.67
N PHE A 662 -23.63 5.10 12.44
CA PHE A 662 -22.27 4.91 11.91
C PHE A 662 -21.72 3.52 12.23
N VAL A 663 -21.71 3.11 13.50
CA VAL A 663 -21.13 1.84 13.97
C VAL A 663 -22.16 1.00 14.72
N GLY A 664 -22.37 -0.26 14.32
CA GLY A 664 -23.27 -1.16 15.04
C GLY A 664 -22.72 -1.52 16.42
N SER A 665 -21.55 -2.15 16.46
CA SER A 665 -20.82 -2.49 17.68
C SER A 665 -19.35 -2.09 17.56
N ASN A 666 -18.84 -1.40 18.56
CA ASN A 666 -17.43 -1.08 18.71
C ASN A 666 -16.88 -1.89 19.89
N ALA A 667 -16.02 -2.85 19.61
CA ALA A 667 -15.34 -3.72 20.57
C ALA A 667 -13.82 -3.63 20.36
N ASN A 668 -13.33 -2.42 20.15
CA ASN A 668 -11.97 -2.17 19.72
C ASN A 668 -11.01 -2.26 20.89
N ILE A 669 -10.32 -3.39 20.98
CA ILE A 669 -9.36 -3.65 22.04
C ILE A 669 -8.03 -2.98 21.66
N SER A 670 -7.73 -1.84 22.28
CA SER A 670 -6.42 -1.19 22.14
C SER A 670 -5.29 -2.02 22.76
N CYS A 671 -5.61 -3.05 23.57
CA CYS A 671 -4.66 -3.69 24.46
C CYS A 671 -3.71 -4.74 23.91
N MET A 672 -3.83 -5.04 22.62
CA MET A 672 -3.09 -6.12 22.00
C MET A 672 -2.10 -5.65 20.91
N ILE A 673 -1.81 -4.36 20.83
CA ILE A 673 -1.11 -3.76 19.69
C ILE A 673 0.26 -3.22 20.12
N GLU A 674 1.33 -3.68 19.46
CA GLU A 674 2.71 -3.15 19.59
C GLU A 674 2.97 -1.95 18.64
N SER A 675 1.93 -1.21 18.24
CA SER A 675 2.00 -0.14 17.21
C SER A 675 1.87 1.25 17.84
N GLU A 676 2.60 2.22 17.29
CA GLU A 676 2.60 3.64 17.73
C GLU A 676 1.27 4.39 17.47
N LYS A 677 0.28 3.79 16.79
CA LYS A 677 -1.01 4.41 16.48
C LYS A 677 -2.14 3.77 17.27
N GLU A 678 -2.81 4.56 18.11
CA GLU A 678 -3.97 4.11 18.88
C GLU A 678 -5.18 3.88 17.95
N PRO A 679 -5.82 2.70 17.98
CA PRO A 679 -7.01 2.46 17.18
C PRO A 679 -8.18 3.29 17.69
N MET A 680 -8.80 4.08 16.81
CA MET A 680 -9.90 4.97 17.17
C MET A 680 -10.84 5.22 15.99
N ILE A 681 -12.07 5.61 16.32
CA ILE A 681 -13.02 6.16 15.35
C ILE A 681 -12.96 7.68 15.50
N LYS A 682 -12.49 8.37 14.46
CA LYS A 682 -12.14 9.79 14.56
C LYS A 682 -12.65 10.61 13.39
N ARG A 683 -13.22 11.80 13.64
CA ARG A 683 -13.71 12.69 12.56
C ARG A 683 -14.65 11.92 11.64
N CYS A 684 -15.74 11.40 12.19
CA CYS A 684 -16.72 10.65 11.42
C CYS A 684 -18.14 11.14 11.71
N TYR A 685 -19.07 10.95 10.77
CA TYR A 685 -20.46 11.33 11.00
C TYR A 685 -21.51 10.40 10.41
N ALA A 686 -22.70 10.41 11.02
CA ALA A 686 -23.88 9.70 10.55
C ALA A 686 -25.12 10.60 10.48
N THR A 687 -25.85 10.54 9.37
CA THR A 687 -27.08 11.34 9.15
C THR A 687 -28.32 10.48 8.88
N GLY A 688 -28.15 9.19 8.59
CA GLY A 688 -29.25 8.26 8.36
C GLY A 688 -30.01 7.92 9.62
N ASN A 689 -31.33 7.70 9.50
CA ASN A 689 -32.17 7.35 10.64
C ASN A 689 -31.89 5.93 11.11
N VAL A 690 -32.01 5.70 12.41
CA VAL A 690 -31.82 4.38 13.05
C VAL A 690 -33.14 3.90 13.63
N MET A 691 -33.54 2.69 13.27
CA MET A 691 -34.76 2.06 13.76
C MET A 691 -34.48 0.64 14.26
N ALA A 692 -34.78 0.40 15.54
CA ALA A 692 -34.86 -0.96 16.07
C ALA A 692 -36.27 -1.53 15.96
N THR A 693 -36.38 -2.81 15.61
CA THR A 693 -37.68 -3.46 15.29
C THR A 693 -38.11 -4.55 16.27
N ASP A 694 -37.22 -5.08 17.13
CA ASP A 694 -37.58 -6.13 18.09
C ASP A 694 -38.02 -5.59 19.46
N LEU A 695 -39.20 -6.05 19.91
CA LEU A 695 -39.84 -5.70 21.18
C LEU A 695 -39.22 -6.42 22.39
N PHE A 696 -38.32 -7.39 22.19
CA PHE A 696 -37.82 -8.27 23.25
C PHE A 696 -36.28 -8.26 23.39
N GLY A 697 -35.79 -7.94 24.60
CA GLY A 697 -34.37 -8.02 25.00
C GLY A 697 -33.62 -6.68 24.94
N ASP A 698 -32.36 -6.67 25.41
CA ASP A 698 -31.46 -5.51 25.55
C ASP A 698 -31.12 -4.82 24.21
N SER A 699 -32.11 -4.20 23.54
CA SER A 699 -31.93 -3.48 22.28
C SER A 699 -31.16 -2.18 22.53
N LYS A 700 -30.09 -1.93 21.77
CA LYS A 700 -29.19 -0.77 21.96
C LYS A 700 -29.11 0.05 20.67
N SER A 701 -29.80 1.17 20.62
CA SER A 701 -29.90 2.00 19.41
C SER A 701 -29.27 3.37 19.65
N GLY A 702 -28.31 3.75 18.81
CA GLY A 702 -27.66 5.06 18.87
C GLY A 702 -27.56 5.73 17.51
N GLY A 703 -27.68 7.06 17.45
CA GLY A 703 -27.57 7.78 16.19
C GLY A 703 -26.18 7.67 15.56
N PHE A 704 -25.13 7.51 16.38
CA PHE A 704 -23.77 7.24 15.91
C PHE A 704 -23.36 5.78 16.14
N VAL A 705 -23.46 5.30 17.40
CA VAL A 705 -23.00 3.96 17.79
C VAL A 705 -24.08 3.19 18.54
N GLY A 706 -24.35 1.95 18.14
CA GLY A 706 -25.30 1.08 18.85
C GLY A 706 -24.75 0.68 20.22
N HIS A 707 -23.61 -0.02 20.19
CA HIS A 707 -22.88 -0.47 21.38
C HIS A 707 -21.41 -0.08 21.30
N ASN A 708 -20.91 0.66 22.28
CA ASN A 708 -19.50 1.00 22.42
C ASN A 708 -18.92 0.34 23.67
N GLY A 709 -18.16 -0.74 23.50
CA GLY A 709 -17.71 -1.62 24.60
C GLY A 709 -16.22 -2.01 24.55
N PHE A 710 -15.76 -2.60 25.65
CA PHE A 710 -14.40 -3.10 25.94
C PHE A 710 -13.33 -2.03 26.23
N ASP A 711 -12.45 -2.35 27.21
CA ASP A 711 -11.50 -1.45 27.86
C ASP A 711 -10.75 -0.54 26.86
N SER A 712 -11.10 0.75 26.84
CA SER A 712 -10.42 1.85 26.12
C SER A 712 -10.86 2.15 24.66
N SER A 713 -11.96 1.57 24.17
CA SER A 713 -12.56 1.97 22.88
C SER A 713 -12.81 3.49 22.83
N THR A 714 -12.26 4.20 21.84
CA THR A 714 -12.35 5.67 21.76
C THR A 714 -13.04 6.15 20.48
N ILE A 715 -14.07 6.98 20.65
CA ILE A 715 -14.74 7.73 19.58
C ILE A 715 -14.44 9.22 19.81
N MET A 716 -13.93 9.91 18.78
CA MET A 716 -13.45 11.28 18.92
C MET A 716 -13.81 12.16 17.73
N ASP A 717 -14.17 13.41 17.98
CA ASP A 717 -14.51 14.39 16.95
C ASP A 717 -15.63 13.89 16.01
N CYS A 718 -16.70 13.28 16.54
CA CYS A 718 -17.74 12.62 15.75
C CYS A 718 -19.14 13.20 15.99
N TYR A 719 -20.05 13.05 15.02
CA TYR A 719 -21.43 13.52 15.20
C TYR A 719 -22.52 12.68 14.54
N ALA A 720 -23.74 12.77 15.08
CA ALA A 720 -24.92 12.13 14.50
C ALA A 720 -26.14 13.06 14.48
N THR A 721 -26.89 13.04 13.38
CA THR A 721 -28.10 13.88 13.22
C THR A 721 -29.36 13.09 12.87
N GLY A 722 -29.24 11.83 12.45
CA GLY A 722 -30.39 11.00 12.06
C GLY A 722 -31.26 10.62 13.26
N ASP A 723 -32.58 10.53 13.07
CA ASP A 723 -33.53 10.19 14.11
C ASP A 723 -33.33 8.75 14.61
N VAL A 724 -33.48 8.53 15.91
CA VAL A 724 -33.26 7.22 16.54
C VAL A 724 -34.55 6.74 17.19
N SER A 725 -35.02 5.57 16.75
CA SER A 725 -36.19 4.91 17.31
C SER A 725 -35.85 3.49 17.78
N GLY A 726 -36.36 3.08 18.93
CA GLY A 726 -36.13 1.73 19.44
C GLY A 726 -36.93 1.38 20.69
N PHE A 727 -36.57 0.26 21.34
CA PHE A 727 -37.38 -0.31 22.43
C PHE A 727 -36.76 -0.07 23.81
N GLN A 728 -35.60 -0.65 24.13
CA GLN A 728 -35.09 -0.65 25.51
C GLN A 728 -34.11 0.50 25.83
N TYR A 729 -32.95 0.56 25.16
CA TYR A 729 -31.94 1.61 25.37
C TYR A 729 -31.74 2.38 24.07
N VAL A 730 -32.20 3.63 24.05
CA VAL A 730 -32.12 4.50 22.88
C VAL A 730 -31.41 5.79 23.26
N GLY A 731 -30.35 6.12 22.53
CA GLY A 731 -29.60 7.37 22.72
C GLY A 731 -29.44 8.15 21.43
N GLY A 732 -29.42 9.48 21.51
CA GLY A 732 -29.19 10.33 20.33
C GLY A 732 -27.82 10.06 19.68
N PHE A 733 -26.78 9.84 20.47
CA PHE A 733 -25.45 9.48 19.98
C PHE A 733 -25.14 8.00 20.16
N ALA A 734 -25.32 7.46 21.36
CA ALA A 734 -24.95 6.07 21.70
C ALA A 734 -26.12 5.27 22.30
N GLY A 735 -26.35 4.05 21.83
CA GLY A 735 -27.31 3.15 22.51
C GLY A 735 -26.78 2.72 23.88
N GLU A 736 -25.55 2.22 23.89
CA GLU A 736 -24.81 1.84 25.10
C GLU A 736 -23.35 2.30 25.06
N MET A 737 -22.87 2.77 26.21
CA MET A 737 -21.46 3.01 26.51
C MET A 737 -21.02 2.09 27.66
N ASP A 738 -20.10 1.15 27.40
CA ASP A 738 -19.56 0.18 28.37
C ASP A 738 -18.04 0.30 28.46
N SER A 739 -17.54 0.91 29.54
CA SER A 739 -16.09 1.13 29.77
C SER A 739 -15.33 1.74 28.57
N ALA A 740 -16.00 2.64 27.83
CA ALA A 740 -15.51 3.28 26.61
C ALA A 740 -15.41 4.82 26.71
N ASN A 741 -14.79 5.46 25.73
CA ASN A 741 -14.55 6.90 25.66
C ASN A 741 -15.32 7.56 24.51
N ALA A 742 -15.89 8.74 24.79
CA ALA A 742 -16.40 9.68 23.78
C ALA A 742 -15.81 11.07 24.05
N ILE A 743 -15.18 11.65 23.02
CA ILE A 743 -14.43 12.92 23.13
C ILE A 743 -14.86 13.87 22.02
N ASN A 744 -15.21 15.11 22.33
CA ASN A 744 -15.63 16.12 21.34
C ASN A 744 -16.72 15.58 20.38
N CYS A 745 -17.76 14.96 20.94
CA CYS A 745 -18.82 14.34 20.15
C CYS A 745 -20.14 15.08 20.35
N TYR A 746 -20.96 15.18 19.31
CA TYR A 746 -22.30 15.76 19.44
C TYR A 746 -23.40 15.01 18.71
N THR A 747 -24.64 15.25 19.12
CA THR A 747 -25.82 14.77 18.40
C THR A 747 -26.95 15.80 18.37
N THR A 748 -27.68 15.83 17.27
CA THR A 748 -28.96 16.55 17.13
C THR A 748 -30.11 15.59 16.87
N SER A 749 -29.93 14.29 17.11
CA SER A 749 -30.90 13.26 16.78
C SER A 749 -32.15 13.35 17.66
N LYS A 750 -33.33 13.25 17.04
CA LYS A 750 -34.55 13.00 17.80
C LYS A 750 -34.56 11.58 18.35
N VAL A 751 -34.95 11.40 19.61
CA VAL A 751 -35.00 10.09 20.25
C VAL A 751 -36.45 9.68 20.48
N SER A 752 -36.81 8.43 20.17
CA SER A 752 -38.16 7.89 20.37
C SER A 752 -38.13 6.45 20.87
N THR A 753 -38.85 6.17 21.95
CA THR A 753 -38.98 4.83 22.55
C THR A 753 -40.44 4.34 22.56
N SER A 754 -40.63 3.04 22.71
CA SER A 754 -41.94 2.48 23.10
C SER A 754 -42.22 2.73 24.60
N ILE A 755 -43.45 2.42 25.05
CA ILE A 755 -44.07 2.84 26.33
C ILE A 755 -43.29 2.39 27.59
N GLU A 756 -42.30 1.49 27.46
CA GLU A 756 -41.46 0.99 28.57
C GLU A 756 -39.95 1.21 28.37
N GLY A 757 -39.54 1.92 27.31
CA GLY A 757 -38.14 2.17 26.95
C GLY A 757 -37.48 3.33 27.66
N THR A 758 -36.15 3.29 27.80
CA THR A 758 -35.36 4.40 28.37
C THR A 758 -34.66 5.18 27.26
N ALA A 759 -34.97 6.48 27.15
CA ALA A 759 -34.42 7.40 26.15
C ALA A 759 -33.48 8.41 26.79
N GLY A 760 -32.25 8.52 26.29
CA GLY A 760 -31.30 9.57 26.69
C GLY A 760 -30.92 10.44 25.50
N GLY A 761 -30.78 11.75 25.73
CA GLY A 761 -30.45 12.70 24.68
C GLY A 761 -29.09 12.44 24.05
N PHE A 762 -28.12 11.95 24.84
CA PHE A 762 -26.82 11.52 24.33
C PHE A 762 -26.68 9.99 24.33
N ALA A 763 -26.92 9.32 25.47
CA ALA A 763 -26.77 7.87 25.60
C ALA A 763 -27.97 7.16 26.24
N GLY A 764 -28.33 5.98 25.73
CA GLY A 764 -29.40 5.16 26.31
C GLY A 764 -29.01 4.54 27.67
N ILE A 765 -27.83 3.94 27.74
CA ILE A 765 -27.28 3.38 28.99
C ILE A 765 -25.76 3.55 29.08
N ALA A 766 -25.27 3.75 30.29
CA ALA A 766 -23.85 3.69 30.63
C ALA A 766 -23.58 2.57 31.64
N ARG A 767 -22.67 1.63 31.31
CA ARG A 767 -22.25 0.50 32.16
C ARG A 767 -20.78 0.59 32.54
N ARG A 768 -20.46 0.27 33.80
CA ARG A 768 -19.10 0.32 34.34
C ARG A 768 -18.55 -1.09 34.55
N SER A 769 -17.40 -1.42 33.95
CA SER A 769 -16.64 -2.65 34.19
C SER A 769 -15.52 -2.49 35.24
N TYR A 770 -14.93 -3.62 35.66
CA TYR A 770 -13.88 -3.73 36.70
C TYR A 770 -12.56 -3.03 36.36
N TYR A 771 -12.24 -2.89 35.07
CA TYR A 771 -10.88 -2.61 34.60
C TYR A 771 -10.67 -1.21 34.01
N SER A 772 -11.71 -0.52 33.54
CA SER A 772 -11.60 0.84 32.95
C SER A 772 -12.85 1.71 33.18
N PRO A 773 -12.71 3.01 33.52
CA PRO A 773 -13.84 3.94 33.64
C PRO A 773 -14.38 4.37 32.26
N ILE A 774 -15.69 4.66 32.18
CA ILE A 774 -16.27 5.38 31.04
C ILE A 774 -15.82 6.84 31.09
N ARG A 775 -15.46 7.44 29.95
CA ARG A 775 -15.08 8.86 29.87
C ARG A 775 -15.88 9.59 28.79
N PHE A 776 -16.71 10.52 29.24
CA PHE A 776 -17.28 11.55 28.37
C PHE A 776 -16.48 12.82 28.53
N LEU A 777 -16.11 13.42 27.41
CA LEU A 777 -15.29 14.61 27.38
C LEU A 777 -15.80 15.54 26.29
N ASN A 778 -16.26 16.73 26.67
CA ASN A 778 -16.86 17.71 25.77
C ASN A 778 -17.93 17.12 24.84
N CYS A 779 -18.83 16.32 25.41
CA CYS A 779 -19.91 15.70 24.69
C CYS A 779 -21.17 16.56 24.81
N ILE A 780 -21.95 16.67 23.74
CA ILE A 780 -23.05 17.63 23.67
C ILE A 780 -24.26 17.02 22.96
N PHE A 781 -25.48 17.36 23.39
CA PHE A 781 -26.69 17.04 22.64
C PHE A 781 -27.67 18.22 22.60
N ASP A 782 -28.45 18.29 21.52
CA ASP A 782 -29.56 19.22 21.39
C ASP A 782 -30.80 18.65 22.11
N LYS A 783 -31.19 19.29 23.21
CA LYS A 783 -32.34 18.84 24.02
C LYS A 783 -33.70 19.14 23.38
N ASP A 784 -33.78 20.17 22.54
CA ASP A 784 -35.03 20.57 21.89
C ASP A 784 -35.39 19.55 20.81
N THR A 785 -34.39 19.14 20.02
CA THR A 785 -34.57 18.11 18.99
C THR A 785 -34.68 16.71 19.60
N ALA A 786 -33.89 16.39 20.64
CA ALA A 786 -33.92 15.08 21.30
C ALA A 786 -35.28 14.77 21.96
N GLY A 787 -36.02 15.79 22.41
CA GLY A 787 -37.29 15.62 23.12
C GLY A 787 -37.13 15.10 24.56
N VAL A 788 -35.90 15.07 25.07
CA VAL A 788 -35.55 14.67 26.43
C VAL A 788 -34.43 15.56 26.98
N ASP A 789 -34.52 15.90 28.27
CA ASP A 789 -33.49 16.71 28.96
C ASP A 789 -32.40 15.85 29.63
N ILE A 790 -32.59 14.53 29.68
CA ILE A 790 -31.69 13.60 30.36
C ILE A 790 -30.60 13.16 29.39
N ALA A 791 -29.33 13.45 29.70
CA ALA A 791 -28.19 13.07 28.87
C ALA A 791 -28.00 11.55 28.76
N ILE A 792 -28.04 10.84 29.89
CA ILE A 792 -27.91 9.38 29.96
C ILE A 792 -29.14 8.79 30.65
N ALA A 793 -29.89 7.96 29.94
CA ALA A 793 -31.16 7.45 30.42
C ALA A 793 -31.03 6.52 31.64
N LYS A 794 -29.98 5.68 31.66
CA LYS A 794 -29.68 4.76 32.77
C LYS A 794 -28.18 4.64 33.03
N ILE A 795 -27.80 4.58 34.30
CA ILE A 795 -26.42 4.30 34.74
C ILE A 795 -26.44 3.06 35.62
N ASP A 796 -25.73 2.01 35.23
CA ASP A 796 -25.66 0.75 35.99
C ASP A 796 -24.35 0.68 36.81
N SER A 797 -24.47 0.49 38.13
CA SER A 797 -23.37 0.45 39.09
C SER A 797 -23.04 -0.97 39.59
N ASN A 798 -23.51 -2.04 38.94
CA ASN A 798 -23.48 -3.43 39.45
C ASN A 798 -22.09 -4.11 39.51
N VAL A 799 -21.11 -3.49 40.16
CA VAL A 799 -19.85 -4.15 40.53
C VAL A 799 -19.66 -4.09 42.04
N LYS A 800 -19.89 -5.22 42.72
CA LYS A 800 -19.41 -5.43 44.10
C LYS A 800 -17.90 -5.67 44.06
N LEU A 801 -17.13 -4.79 44.69
CA LEU A 801 -15.69 -4.92 44.88
C LEU A 801 -15.35 -6.20 45.69
N PRO A 802 -14.28 -6.96 45.39
CA PRO A 802 -13.76 -7.97 46.29
C PRO A 802 -13.02 -7.20 47.39
N LYS A 803 -13.16 -7.60 48.66
CA LYS A 803 -12.65 -6.79 49.77
C LYS A 803 -11.12 -6.52 49.77
N ASN A 804 -10.32 -7.13 48.90
CA ASN A 804 -8.85 -7.19 49.06
C ASN A 804 -8.00 -6.97 47.76
N SER A 805 -8.30 -6.04 46.86
CA SER A 805 -7.39 -5.74 45.72
C SER A 805 -6.62 -4.42 45.91
N GLU A 806 -5.30 -4.51 46.12
CA GLU A 806 -4.36 -3.40 46.40
C GLU A 806 -3.97 -2.52 45.19
N PHE A 807 -4.71 -2.56 44.07
CA PHE A 807 -4.45 -1.66 42.94
C PHE A 807 -5.35 -0.42 43.03
N ALA A 808 -4.80 0.68 43.54
CA ALA A 808 -5.44 1.99 43.54
C ALA A 808 -5.45 2.58 42.12
N TRP A 809 -6.58 2.46 41.42
CA TRP A 809 -6.86 3.15 40.14
C TRP A 809 -7.49 4.53 40.40
N PRO A 810 -7.44 5.47 39.43
CA PRO A 810 -7.85 6.87 39.64
C PRO A 810 -9.31 6.99 40.07
N ASP A 811 -9.59 8.07 40.79
CA ASP A 811 -10.82 8.47 41.47
C ASP A 811 -12.14 7.80 40.97
N PRO A 812 -12.86 7.07 41.84
CA PRO A 812 -14.14 6.44 41.51
C PRO A 812 -15.29 7.39 41.15
N ASN A 813 -15.09 8.72 41.18
CA ASN A 813 -16.12 9.76 41.01
C ASN A 813 -16.06 10.55 39.67
N TRP A 814 -15.53 10.02 38.56
CA TRP A 814 -15.53 10.79 37.29
C TRP A 814 -16.97 11.11 36.85
N PRO A 815 -17.38 12.38 36.79
CA PRO A 815 -18.79 12.71 36.72
C PRO A 815 -19.35 12.63 35.30
N VAL A 816 -20.64 12.32 35.22
CA VAL A 816 -21.51 12.42 34.03
C VAL A 816 -21.63 13.89 33.56
N ASP A 817 -21.16 14.84 34.37
CA ASP A 817 -21.22 16.30 34.18
C ASP A 817 -20.46 16.85 32.95
N ASN A 818 -19.76 15.98 32.21
CA ASN A 818 -19.07 16.35 30.97
C ASN A 818 -19.94 16.21 29.70
N ILE A 819 -21.21 15.81 29.85
CA ILE A 819 -22.21 15.88 28.78
C ILE A 819 -23.10 17.10 29.01
N LYS A 820 -23.10 18.05 28.06
CA LYS A 820 -23.91 19.27 28.15
C LYS A 820 -25.14 19.19 27.25
N ALA A 821 -26.29 19.61 27.79
CA ALA A 821 -27.54 19.76 27.04
C ALA A 821 -27.68 21.23 26.62
N PHE A 822 -27.90 21.48 25.33
CA PHE A 822 -28.12 22.82 24.79
C PHE A 822 -29.40 22.87 23.97
N THR A 823 -30.03 24.05 23.90
CA THR A 823 -31.09 24.31 22.91
C THR A 823 -30.51 24.31 21.50
N SER A 824 -31.35 24.15 20.48
CA SER A 824 -30.91 24.24 19.07
C SER A 824 -30.21 25.58 18.80
N GLU A 825 -30.68 26.67 19.43
CA GLU A 825 -30.04 27.99 19.34
C GLU A 825 -28.65 28.03 20.01
N GLN A 826 -28.51 27.41 21.18
CA GLN A 826 -27.24 27.39 21.92
C GLN A 826 -26.19 26.52 21.22
N MET A 827 -26.59 25.43 20.57
CA MET A 827 -25.70 24.57 19.77
C MET A 827 -24.98 25.31 18.65
N ASN A 828 -25.38 26.52 18.29
CA ASN A 828 -24.72 27.28 17.23
C ASN A 828 -23.64 28.25 17.76
N ASN A 829 -23.41 28.28 19.08
CA ASN A 829 -22.46 29.22 19.68
C ASN A 829 -21.08 28.59 19.92
N LYS A 830 -20.11 28.92 19.05
CA LYS A 830 -18.69 28.51 19.14
C LYS A 830 -18.05 28.74 20.52
N ALA A 831 -18.51 29.74 21.30
CA ALA A 831 -17.97 30.02 22.63
C ALA A 831 -18.32 28.94 23.67
N LEU A 832 -19.42 28.19 23.48
CA LEU A 832 -19.84 27.13 24.41
C LEU A 832 -18.99 25.86 24.32
N TYR A 833 -18.19 25.74 23.25
CA TYR A 833 -17.30 24.62 22.97
C TYR A 833 -15.89 24.81 23.54
N LYS A 834 -15.63 25.92 24.23
CA LYS A 834 -14.37 26.18 24.94
C LYS A 834 -14.44 25.61 26.36
N THR A 835 -13.52 24.73 26.71
CA THR A 835 -13.35 24.17 28.06
C THR A 835 -11.89 24.21 28.45
N GLU A 836 -11.57 24.81 29.60
CA GLU A 836 -10.20 24.94 30.08
C GLU A 836 -9.74 23.66 30.81
N GLY A 837 -8.71 23.00 30.30
CA GLY A 837 -7.95 21.98 31.06
C GLY A 837 -7.24 20.91 30.22
N PRO A 838 -5.94 20.61 30.45
CA PRO A 838 -5.30 19.43 29.90
C PRO A 838 -5.76 18.18 30.66
N TYR A 839 -6.54 17.32 30.03
CA TYR A 839 -6.90 16.03 30.64
C TYR A 839 -5.85 14.98 30.30
N GLN A 840 -5.44 14.24 31.34
CA GLN A 840 -4.41 13.21 31.25
C GLN A 840 -5.04 11.83 31.13
N TYR A 841 -4.77 11.15 30.01
CA TYR A 841 -5.14 9.78 29.75
C TYR A 841 -4.01 8.84 30.22
N LYS A 842 -4.30 7.97 31.20
CA LYS A 842 -3.43 6.82 31.55
C LYS A 842 -3.94 5.57 30.84
N SER A 843 -3.10 5.00 29.96
CA SER A 843 -3.32 3.69 29.35
C SER A 843 -2.92 2.57 30.33
N PRO A 844 -3.62 1.42 30.39
CA PRO A 844 -3.22 0.27 31.23
C PRO A 844 -1.93 -0.44 30.76
N ILE A 845 -1.36 -0.09 29.61
CA ILE A 845 -0.40 -0.93 28.87
C ILE A 845 0.93 -0.22 28.69
N THR A 846 0.90 1.10 28.63
CA THR A 846 2.08 1.96 28.63
C THR A 846 2.02 2.84 29.87
N LYS A 847 3.13 2.91 30.62
CA LYS A 847 3.27 3.80 31.77
C LYS A 847 3.32 5.29 31.38
N GLU A 848 3.06 5.64 30.12
CA GLU A 848 3.09 7.02 29.63
C GLU A 848 1.73 7.69 29.77
N ILE A 849 1.76 8.92 30.29
CA ILE A 849 0.60 9.77 30.45
C ILE A 849 0.42 10.55 29.15
N VAL A 850 -0.58 10.20 28.33
CA VAL A 850 -0.93 10.97 27.14
C VAL A 850 -1.79 12.16 27.57
N THR A 851 -1.30 13.38 27.37
CA THR A 851 -2.08 14.60 27.63
C THR A 851 -2.84 14.97 26.35
N ILE A 852 -4.17 14.87 26.36
CA ILE A 852 -5.01 15.26 25.22
C ILE A 852 -5.47 16.72 25.49
N PRO A 853 -5.20 17.69 24.61
CA PRO A 853 -5.82 19.00 24.69
C PRO A 853 -7.32 18.84 24.46
N VAL A 854 -8.13 19.34 25.38
CA VAL A 854 -9.57 19.03 25.45
C VAL A 854 -10.40 20.18 24.93
N GLU A 855 -10.08 20.62 23.73
CA GLU A 855 -10.82 21.69 23.07
C GLU A 855 -11.30 21.21 21.71
N TRP A 856 -12.47 21.71 21.31
CA TRP A 856 -12.92 21.57 19.94
C TRP A 856 -12.01 22.42 19.05
N ASP A 857 -11.22 21.76 18.20
CA ASP A 857 -10.31 22.44 17.28
C ASP A 857 -11.09 22.99 16.08
N PHE A 858 -11.60 24.21 16.20
CA PHE A 858 -12.25 24.92 15.10
C PHE A 858 -11.28 25.54 14.09
N GLU A 859 -9.97 25.38 14.28
CA GLU A 859 -8.97 25.82 13.31
C GLU A 859 -8.65 24.72 12.30
N ARG A 860 -8.76 23.44 12.71
CA ARG A 860 -8.33 22.29 11.88
C ARG A 860 -9.35 21.17 11.73
N VAL A 861 -10.32 21.04 12.64
CA VAL A 861 -11.23 19.89 12.69
C VAL A 861 -12.69 20.28 12.43
N TRP A 862 -13.17 21.32 13.12
CA TRP A 862 -14.58 21.71 13.12
C TRP A 862 -14.80 23.08 12.46
N ALA A 863 -15.89 23.26 11.71
CA ALA A 863 -16.33 24.53 11.14
C ALA A 863 -17.82 24.76 11.39
N MET A 864 -18.28 25.97 11.15
CA MET A 864 -19.70 26.35 11.20
C MET A 864 -19.99 27.14 9.93
N GLU A 865 -21.10 26.87 9.24
CA GLU A 865 -21.43 27.59 8.00
C GLU A 865 -21.77 29.05 8.31
N ASP A 866 -22.44 29.25 9.43
CA ASP A 866 -22.75 30.53 10.04
C ASP A 866 -22.98 30.35 11.56
N GLU A 867 -23.27 31.45 12.27
CA GLU A 867 -23.64 31.41 13.69
C GLU A 867 -25.01 30.75 13.96
N ALA A 868 -25.70 30.24 12.93
CA ALA A 868 -27.00 29.59 13.02
C ALA A 868 -26.95 28.08 12.71
N SER A 869 -25.78 27.54 12.36
CA SER A 869 -25.60 26.15 11.94
C SER A 869 -24.75 25.37 12.95
N PRO A 870 -25.11 24.10 13.27
CA PRO A 870 -24.29 23.26 14.13
C PRO A 870 -22.87 23.03 13.57
N PRO A 871 -21.87 22.75 14.43
CA PRO A 871 -20.52 22.46 13.98
C PRO A 871 -20.43 21.25 13.05
N TYR A 872 -19.76 21.35 11.91
CA TYR A 872 -19.52 20.23 11.00
C TYR A 872 -18.02 19.98 10.83
N LEU A 873 -17.67 18.79 10.36
CA LEU A 873 -16.28 18.41 10.12
C LEU A 873 -15.72 19.10 8.88
N GLN A 874 -14.66 19.90 9.05
CA GLN A 874 -14.01 20.66 7.96
C GLN A 874 -13.55 19.77 6.80
N ALA A 875 -13.15 18.54 7.11
CA ALA A 875 -12.59 17.60 6.14
C ALA A 875 -13.65 16.76 5.39
N LEU A 876 -14.91 16.73 5.86
CA LEU A 876 -15.92 15.75 5.39
C LEU A 876 -17.31 16.32 5.05
N GLY A 877 -17.57 17.59 5.37
CA GLY A 877 -18.73 18.28 4.82
C GLY A 877 -18.55 18.40 3.31
N ASN A 878 -19.32 17.62 2.54
CA ASN A 878 -19.61 17.77 1.11
C ASN A 878 -18.52 18.49 0.28
N VAL A 879 -17.65 17.78 -0.43
CA VAL A 879 -16.93 18.35 -1.59
C VAL A 879 -16.33 19.75 -1.32
N HIS A 880 -15.54 19.91 -0.26
CA HIS A 880 -15.01 21.24 0.13
C HIS A 880 -13.49 21.33 0.22
N LEU A 881 -12.75 20.30 -0.23
CA LEU A 881 -11.40 20.55 -0.76
C LEU A 881 -11.48 20.98 -2.22
N ILE A 882 -12.23 22.05 -2.47
CA ILE A 882 -12.08 22.83 -3.69
C ILE A 882 -10.80 23.64 -3.52
N SER A 883 -9.71 23.06 -3.99
CA SER A 883 -8.49 23.80 -4.20
C SER A 883 -8.68 24.63 -5.45
N LEU A 884 -8.48 25.94 -5.28
CA LEU A 884 -8.78 26.98 -6.24
C LEU A 884 -7.44 27.65 -6.48
N ASN A 885 -6.75 27.20 -7.53
CA ASN A 885 -5.39 27.61 -7.80
C ASN A 885 -5.38 28.59 -8.96
N ALA A 886 -5.05 29.84 -8.67
CA ALA A 886 -4.67 30.79 -9.69
C ALA A 886 -3.21 30.54 -10.07
N ASN A 887 -2.93 30.41 -11.36
CA ASN A 887 -1.55 30.38 -11.84
C ASN A 887 -0.77 31.68 -11.52
N LYS A 888 -1.49 32.78 -11.29
CA LYS A 888 -0.99 34.11 -10.91
C LYS A 888 -1.96 34.78 -9.94
N LYS A 889 -1.44 35.34 -8.84
CA LYS A 889 -2.23 36.15 -7.88
C LYS A 889 -2.12 37.66 -8.13
N VAL A 890 -1.20 38.07 -8.99
CA VAL A 890 -1.01 39.44 -9.45
C VAL A 890 -0.82 39.38 -10.96
N ILE A 891 -1.55 40.22 -11.70
CA ILE A 891 -1.50 40.30 -13.16
C ILE A 891 -1.48 41.77 -13.60
N ASP A 892 -0.76 42.07 -14.67
CA ASP A 892 -0.79 43.40 -15.29
C ASP A 892 -2.11 43.64 -16.05
N ILE A 893 -2.42 44.90 -16.35
CA ILE A 893 -3.56 45.24 -17.23
C ILE A 893 -3.38 44.52 -18.57
N ASP A 894 -4.46 43.97 -19.11
CA ASP A 894 -4.49 43.12 -20.31
C ASP A 894 -3.86 41.72 -20.19
N GLU A 895 -3.30 41.37 -19.03
CA GLU A 895 -2.83 40.01 -18.75
C GLU A 895 -3.97 39.12 -18.22
N THR A 896 -3.84 37.81 -18.41
CA THR A 896 -4.83 36.80 -17.99
C THR A 896 -4.31 35.93 -16.86
N ALA A 897 -5.19 35.60 -15.91
CA ALA A 897 -4.97 34.53 -14.94
C ALA A 897 -5.93 33.37 -15.23
N VAL A 898 -5.42 32.14 -15.07
CA VAL A 898 -6.20 30.92 -15.16
C VAL A 898 -6.40 30.41 -13.75
N ILE A 899 -7.65 30.20 -13.40
CA ILE A 899 -8.06 29.62 -12.13
C ILE A 899 -8.58 28.21 -12.41
N THR A 900 -8.01 27.23 -11.71
CA THR A 900 -8.39 25.83 -11.86
C THR A 900 -9.00 25.31 -10.55
N LEU A 901 -10.10 24.57 -10.70
CA LEU A 901 -10.78 23.83 -9.66
C LEU A 901 -10.20 22.41 -9.55
N THR A 902 -9.85 21.95 -8.35
CA THR A 902 -9.46 20.56 -8.09
C THR A 902 -10.22 20.01 -6.88
N GLY A 903 -10.61 18.73 -6.91
CA GLY A 903 -11.26 18.04 -5.77
C GLY A 903 -12.80 18.06 -5.79
N HIS A 904 -13.41 18.01 -6.98
CA HIS A 904 -14.87 18.15 -7.18
C HIS A 904 -15.46 17.02 -8.04
N ASP A 905 -16.76 16.72 -7.85
CA ASP A 905 -17.54 15.70 -8.58
C ASP A 905 -17.93 16.17 -10.00
N LEU A 906 -17.86 15.30 -11.01
CA LEU A 906 -18.06 15.66 -12.43
C LEU A 906 -19.54 15.98 -12.79
N ALA A 907 -20.48 15.73 -11.87
CA ALA A 907 -21.93 15.82 -12.14
C ALA A 907 -22.60 17.16 -11.78
N ALA A 908 -22.02 18.01 -10.91
CA ALA A 908 -22.64 19.26 -10.48
C ALA A 908 -22.36 20.43 -11.43
N LYS A 909 -23.30 21.38 -11.53
CA LYS A 909 -23.16 22.54 -12.43
C LYS A 909 -22.32 23.61 -11.75
N VAL A 910 -21.13 23.88 -12.29
CA VAL A 910 -20.24 24.94 -11.81
C VAL A 910 -20.47 26.20 -12.63
N THR A 911 -20.63 27.33 -11.95
CA THR A 911 -20.71 28.66 -12.56
C THR A 911 -19.74 29.60 -11.89
N TRP A 912 -19.14 30.51 -12.67
CA TRP A 912 -18.14 31.45 -12.19
C TRP A 912 -18.74 32.85 -12.14
N GLU A 913 -18.58 33.52 -11.02
CA GLU A 913 -18.89 34.95 -10.92
C GLU A 913 -17.60 35.74 -10.77
N VAL A 914 -17.41 36.73 -11.65
CA VAL A 914 -16.29 37.66 -11.55
C VAL A 914 -16.83 39.05 -11.24
N THR A 915 -16.28 39.64 -10.19
CA THR A 915 -16.60 41.00 -9.76
C THR A 915 -15.31 41.82 -9.59
N GLY A 916 -15.41 43.14 -9.60
CA GLY A 916 -14.24 44.03 -9.57
C GLY A 916 -13.72 44.38 -10.96
N THR A 917 -12.40 44.58 -11.10
CA THR A 917 -11.78 45.17 -12.31
C THR A 917 -11.32 44.16 -13.36
N GLY A 918 -12.08 43.07 -13.52
CA GLY A 918 -11.76 42.00 -14.47
C GLY A 918 -13.00 41.40 -15.14
N SER A 919 -12.76 40.71 -16.26
CA SER A 919 -13.81 40.04 -17.05
C SER A 919 -13.46 38.58 -17.33
N ILE A 920 -14.48 37.74 -17.48
CA ILE A 920 -14.32 36.35 -17.94
C ILE A 920 -14.03 36.37 -19.45
N GLU A 921 -12.89 35.79 -19.86
CA GLU A 921 -12.55 35.57 -21.27
C GLU A 921 -13.05 34.20 -21.75
N SER A 922 -12.93 33.18 -20.89
CA SER A 922 -13.47 31.85 -21.16
C SER A 922 -13.70 31.09 -19.84
N GLU A 923 -14.66 30.18 -19.85
CA GLU A 923 -14.96 29.32 -18.71
C GLU A 923 -15.28 27.88 -19.16
N THR A 924 -14.99 26.94 -18.27
CA THR A 924 -15.39 25.54 -18.33
C THR A 924 -15.94 25.12 -16.96
N ASN A 925 -16.46 23.91 -16.83
CA ASN A 925 -16.95 23.41 -15.54
C ASN A 925 -15.84 23.35 -14.46
N ASN A 926 -14.55 23.29 -14.86
CA ASN A 926 -13.43 23.10 -13.92
C ASN A 926 -12.39 24.23 -13.95
N SER A 927 -12.56 25.25 -14.80
CA SER A 927 -11.63 26.38 -14.87
C SER A 927 -12.29 27.64 -15.40
N VAL A 928 -11.73 28.79 -15.01
CA VAL A 928 -12.08 30.10 -15.57
C VAL A 928 -10.82 30.88 -15.90
N THR A 929 -10.82 31.51 -17.07
CA THR A 929 -9.79 32.45 -17.48
C THR A 929 -10.33 33.85 -17.33
N ILE A 930 -9.64 34.64 -16.50
CA ILE A 930 -10.00 36.04 -16.26
C ILE A 930 -8.96 36.96 -16.88
N LYS A 931 -9.41 38.11 -17.38
CA LYS A 931 -8.54 39.17 -17.89
C LYS A 931 -8.72 40.44 -17.08
N ALA A 932 -7.62 41.10 -16.76
CA ALA A 932 -7.64 42.41 -16.11
C ALA A 932 -8.08 43.50 -17.09
N THR A 933 -9.15 44.22 -16.74
CA THR A 933 -9.69 45.33 -17.54
C THR A 933 -9.30 46.71 -17.00
N ASP A 934 -8.99 46.80 -15.70
CA ASP A 934 -8.50 48.04 -15.04
C ASP A 934 -7.70 47.70 -13.77
N ASN A 935 -7.01 48.69 -13.19
CA ASN A 935 -6.33 48.58 -11.90
C ASN A 935 -7.35 48.36 -10.77
N GLY A 936 -7.18 47.31 -9.97
CA GLY A 936 -8.05 47.00 -8.84
C GLY A 936 -7.98 45.53 -8.43
N VAL A 937 -8.89 45.13 -7.54
CA VAL A 937 -9.05 43.71 -7.15
C VAL A 937 -10.08 43.08 -8.07
N ILE A 938 -9.74 41.92 -8.62
CA ILE A 938 -10.66 41.02 -9.31
C ILE A 938 -11.00 39.92 -8.33
N THR A 939 -12.27 39.79 -7.97
CA THR A 939 -12.76 38.71 -7.11
C THR A 939 -13.47 37.69 -7.98
N VAL A 940 -12.97 36.45 -7.95
CA VAL A 940 -13.53 35.31 -8.66
C VAL A 940 -14.18 34.37 -7.67
N SER A 941 -15.50 34.29 -7.71
CA SER A 941 -16.31 33.38 -6.91
C SER A 941 -16.63 32.11 -7.70
N VAL A 942 -16.42 30.94 -7.09
CA VAL A 942 -16.97 29.68 -7.62
C VAL A 942 -18.34 29.40 -6.98
N LEU A 943 -19.33 29.14 -7.83
CA LEU A 943 -20.67 28.72 -7.42
C LEU A 943 -20.91 27.29 -7.92
N ILE A 944 -21.37 26.41 -7.04
CA ILE A 944 -21.78 25.05 -7.39
C ILE A 944 -23.29 24.96 -7.14
N ASP A 945 -24.04 24.62 -8.19
CA ASP A 945 -25.51 24.60 -8.19
C ASP A 945 -26.14 25.90 -7.66
N GLY A 946 -25.49 27.04 -7.95
CA GLY A 946 -25.95 28.38 -7.55
C GLY A 946 -25.56 28.81 -6.14
N ILE A 947 -24.81 27.98 -5.39
CA ILE A 947 -24.32 28.31 -4.03
C ILE A 947 -22.84 28.67 -4.09
N LYS A 948 -22.48 29.87 -3.61
CA LYS A 948 -21.10 30.35 -3.54
C LYS A 948 -20.29 29.52 -2.55
N LYS A 949 -19.16 28.96 -3.00
CA LYS A 949 -18.29 28.10 -2.17
C LYS A 949 -16.99 28.77 -1.75
N LYS A 950 -16.38 29.57 -2.62
CA LYS A 950 -15.07 30.21 -2.33
C LYS A 950 -14.77 31.35 -3.29
N ASP A 951 -14.00 32.32 -2.79
CA ASP A 951 -13.48 33.45 -3.55
C ASP A 951 -11.96 33.34 -3.71
N ILE A 952 -11.46 33.75 -4.89
CA ILE A 952 -10.06 34.10 -5.10
C ILE A 952 -10.00 35.58 -5.46
N GLU A 953 -9.14 36.32 -4.76
CA GLU A 953 -8.77 37.68 -5.16
C GLU A 953 -7.49 37.65 -6.01
N ILE A 954 -7.55 38.34 -7.15
CA ILE A 954 -6.42 38.58 -8.04
C ILE A 954 -6.25 40.08 -8.15
N VAL A 955 -5.04 40.56 -7.90
CA VAL A 955 -4.75 42.00 -8.02
C VAL A 955 -4.37 42.30 -9.46
N ALA A 956 -5.18 43.13 -10.10
CA ALA A 956 -4.91 43.70 -11.41
C ALA A 956 -4.27 45.07 -11.23
N GLY A 957 -3.10 45.26 -11.81
CA GLY A 957 -2.58 46.61 -12.00
C GLY A 957 -1.07 46.72 -12.01
N THR A 958 -0.59 47.80 -12.61
CA THR A 958 0.85 48.09 -12.70
C THR A 958 1.39 48.42 -11.30
N GLY A 959 1.96 47.41 -10.63
CA GLY A 959 2.80 47.50 -9.43
C GLY A 959 2.48 48.66 -8.49
N GLY A 960 1.47 48.50 -7.64
CA GLY A 960 0.88 49.61 -6.87
C GLY A 960 0.50 49.32 -5.42
N GLU A 961 1.29 48.55 -4.67
CA GLU A 961 1.37 48.73 -3.21
C GLU A 961 2.76 49.28 -2.87
N GLN A 962 2.81 50.50 -2.29
CA GLN A 962 4.04 51.06 -1.74
C GLN A 962 4.43 50.31 -0.45
N GLY A 963 4.90 49.07 -0.60
CA GLY A 963 5.39 48.23 0.48
C GLY A 963 6.88 48.42 0.72
N ILE A 964 7.29 48.65 1.96
CA ILE A 964 8.69 48.50 2.37
C ILE A 964 9.03 47.01 2.24
N SER A 965 9.95 46.63 1.35
CA SER A 965 10.51 45.29 1.33
C SER A 965 11.84 45.30 2.08
N ALA A 966 11.92 44.71 3.26
CA ALA A 966 13.22 44.49 3.90
C ALA A 966 13.95 43.37 3.15
N ILE A 967 15.18 43.63 2.72
CA ILE A 967 16.03 42.62 2.10
C ILE A 967 17.22 42.42 3.03
N PHE A 968 17.28 41.28 3.70
CA PHE A 968 18.46 40.86 4.43
C PHE A 968 19.58 40.58 3.43
N VAL A 969 20.60 41.43 3.40
CA VAL A 969 21.77 41.19 2.55
C VAL A 969 22.76 40.31 3.31
N THR A 970 22.48 39.03 3.15
CA THR A 970 23.36 37.86 3.03
C THR A 970 23.72 37.00 4.25
N PRO A 971 23.74 35.66 4.05
CA PRO A 971 23.28 34.89 2.88
C PRO A 971 21.90 34.19 3.09
N ALA A 972 21.13 34.04 2.01
CA ALA A 972 19.70 33.62 1.96
C ALA A 972 19.49 32.38 1.01
N PRO A 973 18.27 31.90 0.64
CA PRO A 973 17.07 31.42 1.40
C PRO A 973 16.31 30.19 0.76
N LEU A 974 15.17 29.76 1.38
CA LEU A 974 13.78 29.45 0.86
C LEU A 974 13.08 28.39 1.78
N ALA A 975 11.80 28.38 2.21
CA ALA A 975 10.57 29.18 2.05
C ALA A 975 9.65 29.05 3.32
N ASP A 976 8.64 29.92 3.40
CA ASP A 976 7.47 30.01 4.32
C ASP A 976 7.66 30.35 5.83
N GLY A 977 7.31 31.60 6.18
CA GLY A 977 6.99 32.07 7.54
C GLY A 977 8.17 32.55 8.41
N MET A 978 8.66 33.77 8.20
CA MET A 978 9.93 34.23 8.80
C MET A 978 9.80 34.97 10.15
N ALA A 979 10.61 34.52 11.12
CA ALA A 979 11.23 35.29 12.20
C ALA A 979 12.72 34.94 12.13
N TYR A 980 13.64 35.92 12.21
CA TYR A 980 15.06 35.75 11.90
C TYR A 980 15.94 35.72 13.17
N ASN A 981 17.00 34.90 13.13
CA ASN A 981 18.05 34.78 14.14
C ASN A 981 19.39 35.23 13.51
N ILE A 982 20.07 36.24 14.07
CA ILE A 982 21.27 36.85 13.46
C ILE A 982 22.42 36.95 14.47
N ASP A 983 23.60 36.44 14.10
CA ASP A 983 24.75 36.22 15.01
C ASP A 983 26.01 37.06 14.68
N THR A 984 25.89 38.08 13.81
CA THR A 984 26.96 39.07 13.58
C THR A 984 26.34 40.45 13.39
N LYS A 985 27.09 41.55 13.64
CA LYS A 985 26.59 42.95 13.55
C LYS A 985 25.64 43.10 12.35
N PRO A 986 24.32 43.00 12.55
CA PRO A 986 23.43 42.76 11.44
C PRO A 986 23.44 44.01 10.56
N THR A 987 23.73 43.84 9.29
CA THR A 987 23.54 44.91 8.31
C THR A 987 22.13 44.78 7.78
N LEU A 988 21.21 45.58 8.34
CA LEU A 988 19.82 45.57 7.90
C LEU A 988 19.67 46.51 6.71
N ILE A 989 19.05 46.05 5.62
CA ILE A 989 18.75 46.92 4.47
C ILE A 989 17.25 47.00 4.26
N ILE A 990 16.73 48.21 4.38
CA ILE A 990 15.34 48.55 4.10
C ILE A 990 15.27 49.09 2.68
N LYS A 991 14.51 48.42 1.80
CA LYS A 991 14.23 48.93 0.46
C LYS A 991 12.90 49.67 0.44
N PHE A 992 12.94 50.89 -0.05
CA PHE A 992 11.77 51.71 -0.33
C PHE A 992 11.37 51.58 -1.79
N THR A 993 10.06 51.64 -2.04
CA THR A 993 9.46 51.61 -3.38
C THR A 993 9.70 52.90 -4.17
N GLU A 994 10.05 53.99 -3.49
CA GLU A 994 10.53 55.25 -4.10
C GLU A 994 11.76 55.80 -3.36
N PRO A 995 12.62 56.62 -4.01
CA PRO A 995 13.77 57.23 -3.36
C PRO A 995 13.36 58.13 -2.18
N ILE A 996 14.08 58.03 -1.05
CA ILE A 996 13.85 58.85 0.15
C ILE A 996 14.49 60.23 0.01
N ASP A 997 13.81 61.29 0.50
CA ASP A 997 14.44 62.59 0.68
C ASP A 997 15.34 62.54 1.93
N VAL A 998 16.63 62.27 1.69
CA VAL A 998 17.67 62.13 2.71
C VAL A 998 17.84 63.41 3.55
N ILE A 999 17.55 64.59 3.00
CA ILE A 999 17.65 65.85 3.75
C ILE A 999 16.54 65.93 4.80
N SER A 1000 15.32 65.51 4.46
CA SER A 1000 14.20 65.43 5.40
C SER A 1000 14.42 64.36 6.47
N PHE A 1001 14.97 63.20 6.08
CA PHE A 1001 15.30 62.10 6.97
C PHE A 1001 16.35 62.49 8.02
N ASN A 1002 17.43 63.15 7.61
CA ASN A 1002 18.53 63.55 8.51
C ASN A 1002 18.16 64.69 9.48
N LYS A 1003 17.04 65.39 9.26
CA LYS A 1003 16.53 66.43 10.19
C LYS A 1003 15.67 65.86 11.32
N LEU A 1004 15.24 64.60 11.22
CA LEU A 1004 14.47 63.95 12.28
C LEU A 1004 15.39 63.61 13.45
N THR A 1005 14.86 63.73 14.67
CA THR A 1005 15.63 63.50 15.91
C THR A 1005 15.89 62.01 16.16
N ASP A 1006 15.06 61.13 15.59
CA ASP A 1006 15.17 59.68 15.74
C ASP A 1006 14.51 58.95 14.54
N PRO A 1007 15.10 59.08 13.33
CA PRO A 1007 14.48 58.59 12.10
C PRO A 1007 14.36 57.07 12.05
N VAL A 1008 15.20 56.36 12.82
CA VAL A 1008 15.19 54.92 12.98
C VAL A 1008 15.36 54.59 14.46
N LYS A 1009 14.40 53.86 15.03
CA LYS A 1009 14.45 53.36 16.40
C LYS A 1009 14.69 51.87 16.38
N LEU A 1010 15.77 51.42 17.02
CA LEU A 1010 15.99 50.02 17.36
C LEU A 1010 15.85 49.87 18.89
N THR A 1011 15.03 48.94 19.35
CA THR A 1011 14.78 48.68 20.77
C THR A 1011 14.90 47.19 21.09
N GLY A 1012 15.60 46.82 22.16
CA GLY A 1012 15.66 45.45 22.68
C GLY A 1012 14.64 45.17 23.78
N PHE A 1013 14.83 44.09 24.54
CA PHE A 1013 14.00 43.72 25.69
C PHE A 1013 13.74 44.90 26.65
N ALA A 1014 12.51 44.99 27.16
CA ALA A 1014 12.00 46.11 27.96
C ALA A 1014 12.03 47.49 27.28
N ASN A 1015 12.00 47.54 25.93
CA ASN A 1015 12.02 48.77 25.13
C ASN A 1015 13.30 49.62 25.27
N LYS A 1016 14.43 49.02 25.66
CA LYS A 1016 15.70 49.74 25.77
C LYS A 1016 16.21 50.14 24.38
N LYS A 1017 16.40 51.44 24.16
CA LYS A 1017 16.88 51.98 22.87
C LYS A 1017 18.33 51.56 22.61
N ILE A 1018 18.60 51.15 21.38
CA ILE A 1018 19.91 50.76 20.87
C ILE A 1018 20.34 51.74 19.78
N ASP A 1019 21.57 52.21 19.89
CA ASP A 1019 22.14 53.13 18.93
C ASP A 1019 22.43 52.45 17.59
N VAL A 1020 21.97 53.07 16.51
CA VAL A 1020 22.21 52.62 15.13
C VAL A 1020 22.92 53.70 14.31
N THR A 1021 23.59 53.26 13.25
CA THR A 1021 24.12 54.08 12.17
C THR A 1021 23.35 53.78 10.89
N THR A 1022 23.09 54.80 10.10
CA THR A 1022 22.30 54.68 8.87
C THR A 1022 23.07 55.22 7.66
N SER A 1023 22.92 54.58 6.51
CA SER A 1023 23.43 55.09 5.24
C SER A 1023 22.49 54.73 4.09
N PHE A 1024 22.39 55.59 3.08
CA PHE A 1024 21.56 55.34 1.90
C PHE A 1024 22.39 54.87 0.70
N SER A 1025 21.79 54.08 -0.20
CA SER A 1025 22.36 53.81 -1.53
C SER A 1025 22.42 55.07 -2.38
N GLN A 1026 23.22 55.08 -3.45
CA GLN A 1026 23.38 56.24 -4.36
C GLN A 1026 22.06 56.79 -4.93
N ASN A 1027 21.05 55.93 -5.09
CA ASN A 1027 19.73 56.30 -5.59
C ASN A 1027 18.69 56.52 -4.47
N ASN A 1028 19.10 56.51 -3.20
CA ASN A 1028 18.28 56.73 -2.00
C ASN A 1028 17.08 55.79 -1.82
N THR A 1029 17.02 54.65 -2.53
CA THR A 1029 15.95 53.66 -2.39
C THR A 1029 16.29 52.57 -1.37
N LEU A 1030 17.54 52.47 -0.91
CA LEU A 1030 17.96 51.50 0.11
C LEU A 1030 18.53 52.24 1.31
N LEU A 1031 18.02 51.94 2.50
CA LEU A 1031 18.56 52.40 3.78
C LEU A 1031 19.23 51.24 4.48
N THR A 1032 20.54 51.33 4.63
CA THR A 1032 21.36 50.42 5.41
C THR A 1032 21.40 50.89 6.86
N ILE A 1033 21.09 50.01 7.81
CA ILE A 1033 21.08 50.28 9.24
C ILE A 1033 22.02 49.29 9.91
N LYS A 1034 22.93 49.81 10.73
CA LYS A 1034 23.89 49.00 11.49
C LYS A 1034 23.88 49.42 12.96
N PRO A 1035 23.56 48.53 13.90
CA PRO A 1035 23.72 48.83 15.32
C PRO A 1035 25.21 49.12 15.62
N LYS A 1036 25.46 50.09 16.50
CA LYS A 1036 26.85 50.46 16.88
C LYS A 1036 27.52 49.28 17.61
N ASP A 1037 26.77 48.64 18.49
CA ASP A 1037 27.19 47.50 19.30
C ASP A 1037 26.70 46.17 18.72
N LYS A 1038 27.29 45.05 19.17
CA LYS A 1038 26.79 43.70 18.82
C LYS A 1038 25.52 43.43 19.63
N LEU A 1039 24.53 42.79 19.00
CA LEU A 1039 23.28 42.37 19.63
C LEU A 1039 23.41 40.88 19.99
N LEU A 1040 23.80 40.58 21.23
CA LEU A 1040 24.11 39.22 21.72
C LEU A 1040 23.33 38.89 23.01
N ASP A 1041 22.15 39.49 23.17
CA ASP A 1041 21.39 39.40 24.42
C ASP A 1041 20.34 38.27 24.41
N GLY A 1042 20.16 37.56 23.29
CA GLY A 1042 19.21 36.44 23.23
C GLY A 1042 17.74 36.89 23.17
N THR A 1043 17.46 38.18 22.98
CA THR A 1043 16.12 38.74 23.12
C THR A 1043 15.52 39.25 21.81
N GLU A 1044 14.23 39.58 21.84
CA GLU A 1044 13.53 40.22 20.73
C GLU A 1044 13.90 41.71 20.63
N HIS A 1045 14.24 42.13 19.42
CA HIS A 1045 14.53 43.50 19.05
C HIS A 1045 13.50 44.00 18.05
N ILE A 1046 13.01 45.22 18.23
CA ILE A 1046 12.06 45.87 17.34
C ILE A 1046 12.77 47.05 16.69
N ILE A 1047 12.78 47.09 15.35
CA ILE A 1047 13.23 48.24 14.58
C ILE A 1047 12.05 48.95 13.94
N SER A 1048 12.04 50.27 14.01
CA SER A 1048 11.00 51.10 13.41
C SER A 1048 11.56 52.32 12.70
N VAL A 1049 10.91 52.74 11.61
CA VAL A 1049 11.23 53.97 10.87
C VAL A 1049 10.17 55.02 11.21
N ALA A 1050 10.60 56.25 11.45
CA ALA A 1050 9.73 57.35 11.82
C ALA A 1050 8.67 57.62 10.73
N LYS A 1051 7.41 57.82 11.14
CA LYS A 1051 6.26 58.05 10.22
C LYS A 1051 6.39 59.35 9.43
N GLU A 1052 7.28 60.24 9.88
CA GLU A 1052 7.59 61.54 9.31
C GLU A 1052 8.59 61.47 8.15
N VAL A 1053 9.15 60.28 7.84
CA VAL A 1053 10.04 60.09 6.69
C VAL A 1053 9.27 60.25 5.38
N LYS A 1054 9.82 61.08 4.49
CA LYS A 1054 9.23 61.43 3.19
C LYS A 1054 10.01 60.82 2.03
N GLY A 1055 9.29 60.36 1.02
CA GLY A 1055 9.88 60.08 -0.27
C GLY A 1055 10.16 61.37 -1.06
N THR A 1056 10.92 61.24 -2.15
CA THR A 1056 11.22 62.34 -3.09
C THR A 1056 9.97 62.95 -3.74
N SER A 1057 8.83 62.24 -3.67
CA SER A 1057 7.50 62.76 -4.04
C SER A 1057 6.92 63.79 -3.05
N GLY A 1058 7.56 63.99 -1.89
CA GLY A 1058 7.14 64.90 -0.82
C GLY A 1058 6.03 64.36 0.09
N LYS A 1059 5.52 63.16 -0.17
CA LYS A 1059 4.50 62.49 0.65
C LYS A 1059 5.14 61.67 1.79
N ASN A 1060 4.45 61.60 2.93
CA ASN A 1060 4.83 60.73 4.03
C ASN A 1060 4.56 59.27 3.67
N LEU A 1061 5.44 58.35 4.09
CA LEU A 1061 5.21 56.91 3.96
C LEU A 1061 3.96 56.50 4.78
N LYS A 1062 3.05 55.72 4.18
CA LYS A 1062 1.88 55.13 4.88
C LYS A 1062 1.91 53.61 4.75
N GLY A 1063 2.26 52.92 5.84
CA GLY A 1063 2.36 51.46 5.95
C GLY A 1063 3.25 51.07 7.13
N ILE A 1064 3.01 49.92 7.75
CA ILE A 1064 3.53 49.45 9.05
C ILE A 1064 4.98 49.88 9.33
N THR A 1065 5.18 50.60 10.44
CA THR A 1065 6.46 51.26 10.77
C THR A 1065 7.40 50.45 11.65
N ALA A 1066 7.14 49.18 11.96
CA ALA A 1066 7.98 48.39 12.86
C ALA A 1066 8.16 46.93 12.40
N MET A 1067 9.34 46.37 12.64
CA MET A 1067 9.73 44.99 12.35
C MET A 1067 10.46 44.42 13.57
N SER A 1068 10.13 43.19 14.00
CA SER A 1068 10.86 42.53 15.08
C SER A 1068 11.77 41.40 14.59
N PHE A 1069 12.88 41.16 15.30
CA PHE A 1069 13.85 40.08 15.05
C PHE A 1069 14.54 39.62 16.34
N LEU A 1070 15.07 38.40 16.38
CA LEU A 1070 15.70 37.78 17.55
C LEU A 1070 17.22 37.64 17.33
N THR A 1071 17.99 37.60 18.43
CA THR A 1071 19.47 37.42 18.39
C THR A 1071 19.87 36.17 19.16
N ASN A 1072 20.98 35.51 18.79
CA ASN A 1072 21.44 34.26 19.42
C ASN A 1072 22.40 34.54 20.60
N SER A 1073 22.49 33.61 21.55
CA SER A 1073 23.31 33.72 22.77
C SER A 1073 24.50 32.73 22.86
N PHE A 1074 24.77 31.93 21.81
CA PHE A 1074 25.86 30.93 21.78
C PHE A 1074 26.71 31.08 20.51
N ASP A 1075 28.03 30.91 20.64
CA ASP A 1075 28.89 30.65 19.47
C ASP A 1075 28.56 29.27 18.87
N VAL A 1076 28.87 29.08 17.57
CA VAL A 1076 28.77 27.78 16.91
C VAL A 1076 29.57 26.73 17.71
N PRO A 1077 28.95 25.63 18.17
CA PRO A 1077 29.63 24.65 19.02
C PRO A 1077 30.78 23.97 18.29
N ILE A 1078 31.88 23.73 19.00
CA ILE A 1078 33.03 23.00 18.45
C ILE A 1078 32.71 21.51 18.53
N VAL A 1079 32.49 20.87 17.39
CA VAL A 1079 32.17 19.43 17.32
C VAL A 1079 33.38 18.63 16.87
N SER A 1080 33.61 17.53 17.57
CA SER A 1080 34.69 16.59 17.30
C SER A 1080 34.18 15.15 17.39
N VAL A 1081 34.47 14.35 16.36
CA VAL A 1081 34.26 12.90 16.39
C VAL A 1081 35.55 12.25 16.86
N MET A 1082 35.45 11.43 17.89
CA MET A 1082 36.57 10.80 18.58
C MET A 1082 36.47 9.29 18.46
N LYS A 1083 37.61 8.62 18.28
CA LYS A 1083 37.76 7.17 18.39
C LYS A 1083 38.99 6.85 19.25
N ASP A 1084 38.83 5.97 20.23
CA ASP A 1084 39.90 5.58 21.17
C ASP A 1084 40.62 6.78 21.83
N GLY A 1085 39.86 7.84 22.15
CA GLY A 1085 40.38 9.04 22.79
C GLY A 1085 41.16 10.00 21.86
N LYS A 1086 41.19 9.77 20.55
CA LYS A 1086 41.80 10.67 19.55
C LYS A 1086 40.77 11.14 18.53
N LYS A 1087 40.97 12.35 17.97
CA LYS A 1087 40.09 12.88 16.92
C LYS A 1087 40.18 11.99 15.68
N ALA A 1088 39.05 11.48 15.22
CA ALA A 1088 38.98 10.61 14.06
C ALA A 1088 39.30 11.42 12.80
N SER A 1089 40.30 10.99 12.03
CA SER A 1089 40.63 11.57 10.73
C SER A 1089 39.69 11.05 9.62
N GLU A 1090 39.08 9.89 9.83
CA GLU A 1090 38.25 9.14 8.87
C GLU A 1090 37.11 8.43 9.62
N LEU A 1091 35.95 8.28 8.98
CA LEU A 1091 34.82 7.50 9.51
C LEU A 1091 34.60 6.26 8.63
N LYS A 1092 34.49 5.07 9.25
CA LYS A 1092 34.35 3.76 8.59
C LYS A 1092 33.11 3.02 9.09
N ALA A 1093 32.42 2.36 8.18
CA ALA A 1093 31.28 1.50 8.47
C ALA A 1093 31.62 0.40 9.50
N GLY A 1094 30.64 0.03 10.32
CA GLY A 1094 30.77 -1.00 11.36
C GLY A 1094 31.57 -0.59 12.60
N GLN A 1095 31.96 0.69 12.72
CA GLN A 1095 32.78 1.18 13.83
C GLN A 1095 32.01 2.13 14.74
N THR A 1096 32.30 2.05 16.04
CA THR A 1096 31.75 2.94 17.08
C THR A 1096 32.64 4.16 17.28
N TYR A 1097 32.00 5.32 17.41
CA TYR A 1097 32.62 6.63 17.58
C TYR A 1097 31.92 7.42 18.69
N ASN A 1098 32.65 8.34 19.30
CA ASN A 1098 32.10 9.27 20.29
C ASN A 1098 32.08 10.69 19.72
N LEU A 1099 30.91 11.28 19.56
CA LEU A 1099 30.74 12.67 19.16
C LEU A 1099 30.78 13.53 20.42
N ASN A 1100 31.67 14.52 20.48
CA ASN A 1100 31.74 15.52 21.54
C ASN A 1100 31.48 16.92 20.97
N ALA A 1101 30.45 17.60 21.48
CA ALA A 1101 30.12 18.98 21.15
C ALA A 1101 30.41 19.89 22.35
N GLU A 1102 31.34 20.83 22.18
CA GLU A 1102 31.73 21.82 23.20
C GLU A 1102 31.03 23.15 22.96
N PHE A 1103 30.36 23.66 23.99
CA PHE A 1103 29.60 24.91 23.93
C PHE A 1103 30.33 26.03 24.67
N ILE A 1104 30.47 27.18 24.00
CA ILE A 1104 31.12 28.37 24.54
C ILE A 1104 30.07 29.47 24.66
N ASN A 1105 29.90 29.98 25.88
CA ASN A 1105 29.00 31.11 26.17
C ASN A 1105 29.79 32.41 26.07
N ASN A 1106 29.30 33.36 25.26
CA ASN A 1106 29.96 34.63 24.99
C ASN A 1106 29.23 35.85 25.58
N ILE A 1107 28.27 35.66 26.50
CA ILE A 1107 27.56 36.77 27.14
C ILE A 1107 28.54 37.54 28.05
N PRO A 1108 28.88 38.82 27.76
CA PRO A 1108 29.78 39.60 28.59
C PRO A 1108 29.05 40.16 29.82
N ASN A 1109 29.58 39.93 31.02
CA ASN A 1109 29.28 40.64 32.28
C ASN A 1109 27.82 41.08 32.50
N PHE A 1110 27.03 40.25 33.19
CA PHE A 1110 25.73 40.66 33.73
C PHE A 1110 25.72 40.59 35.27
N GLU A 1111 25.23 41.67 35.88
CA GLU A 1111 24.99 41.79 37.32
C GLU A 1111 23.74 40.98 37.72
N GLU A 1112 23.98 39.89 38.45
CA GLU A 1112 23.18 39.16 39.46
C GLU A 1112 21.64 39.05 39.46
N HIS A 1113 20.87 39.53 38.48
CA HIS A 1113 19.41 39.36 38.51
C HIS A 1113 18.82 38.72 37.24
N ASP A 1114 18.16 37.57 37.47
CA ASP A 1114 17.44 36.66 36.57
C ASP A 1114 18.29 35.89 35.55
N ILE A 1115 18.89 34.78 36.02
CA ILE A 1115 19.69 33.87 35.18
C ILE A 1115 18.94 32.53 34.99
N TYR A 1116 18.83 32.09 33.73
CA TYR A 1116 18.28 30.79 33.35
C TYR A 1116 19.18 29.67 33.90
N GLU A 1117 18.68 28.86 34.83
CA GLU A 1117 19.48 27.87 35.56
C GLU A 1117 20.02 26.71 34.69
N THR A 1118 19.45 26.44 33.51
CA THR A 1118 19.86 25.35 32.59
C THR A 1118 19.31 25.59 31.18
N ALA A 1119 20.10 25.29 30.14
CA ALA A 1119 19.61 25.14 28.76
C ALA A 1119 19.68 23.66 28.36
N ASN A 1120 18.61 23.13 27.76
CA ASN A 1120 18.62 21.77 27.26
C ASN A 1120 19.21 21.74 25.85
N ILE A 1121 20.23 20.91 25.68
CA ILE A 1121 20.91 20.68 24.41
C ILE A 1121 20.47 19.33 23.87
N TYR A 1122 19.96 19.30 22.65
CA TYR A 1122 19.60 18.07 21.96
C TYR A 1122 20.47 17.89 20.72
N ILE A 1123 21.23 16.79 20.68
CA ILE A 1123 22.09 16.43 19.55
C ILE A 1123 21.50 15.21 18.88
N VAL A 1124 21.37 15.24 17.55
CA VAL A 1124 20.95 14.09 16.74
C VAL A 1124 22.00 13.81 15.69
N VAL A 1125 22.47 12.56 15.63
CA VAL A 1125 23.41 12.08 14.61
C VAL A 1125 22.65 11.18 13.65
N ARG A 1126 22.73 11.46 12.34
CA ARG A 1126 21.96 10.76 11.30
C ARG A 1126 22.83 10.30 10.13
N HIS A 1127 22.45 9.21 9.49
CA HIS A 1127 23.02 8.74 8.22
C HIS A 1127 21.93 8.37 7.19
N GLY A 1128 22.31 8.26 5.91
CA GLY A 1128 21.42 7.85 4.81
C GLY A 1128 21.14 8.93 3.75
N MET A 1129 20.64 8.52 2.57
CA MET A 1129 20.24 9.43 1.48
C MET A 1129 19.03 10.26 1.91
N GLY A 1130 19.23 11.56 2.15
CA GLY A 1130 18.16 12.46 2.60
C GLY A 1130 18.21 12.83 4.08
N ALA A 1131 19.31 12.59 4.79
CA ALA A 1131 19.46 12.92 6.22
C ALA A 1131 19.49 14.45 6.53
N ARG A 1132 18.37 15.12 6.31
CA ARG A 1132 17.98 16.39 6.95
C ARG A 1132 16.65 16.15 7.67
N ALA A 1133 16.37 16.95 8.71
CA ALA A 1133 15.16 16.83 9.54
C ALA A 1133 13.84 16.74 8.73
N THR A 1134 13.79 17.30 7.51
CA THR A 1134 12.61 17.30 6.63
C THR A 1134 12.49 16.09 5.69
N TYR A 1135 13.55 15.30 5.49
CA TYR A 1135 13.62 14.31 4.41
C TYR A 1135 13.84 12.86 4.89
N GLY A 1136 13.98 12.64 6.21
CA GLY A 1136 14.12 11.30 6.80
C GLY A 1136 15.50 10.70 6.60
N GLY A 1137 16.17 10.38 7.70
CA GLY A 1137 17.43 9.64 7.74
C GLY A 1137 17.52 8.92 9.08
N ASP A 1138 18.20 7.78 9.10
CA ASP A 1138 18.26 6.90 10.26
C ASP A 1138 19.04 7.59 11.38
N ILE A 1139 18.40 7.69 12.55
CA ILE A 1139 19.01 8.28 13.74
C ILE A 1139 19.94 7.24 14.35
N LEU A 1140 21.24 7.49 14.25
CA LEU A 1140 22.25 6.62 14.85
C LEU A 1140 22.30 6.77 16.36
N THR A 1141 22.13 8.01 16.83
CA THR A 1141 22.02 8.32 18.25
C THR A 1141 21.38 9.69 18.42
N SER A 1142 20.80 9.91 19.59
CA SER A 1142 20.47 11.26 20.03
C SER A 1142 20.71 11.39 21.53
N VAL A 1143 21.07 12.59 21.96
CA VAL A 1143 21.27 12.89 23.37
C VAL A 1143 20.62 14.22 23.70
N GLU A 1144 19.79 14.22 24.73
CA GLU A 1144 19.32 15.44 25.37
C GLU A 1144 20.04 15.59 26.70
N LYS A 1145 20.75 16.70 26.91
CA LYS A 1145 21.36 17.00 28.20
C LYS A 1145 21.14 18.47 28.59
N PRO A 1146 20.70 18.74 29.82
CA PRO A 1146 20.75 20.08 30.38
C PRO A 1146 22.22 20.49 30.58
N LEU A 1147 22.55 21.69 30.13
CA LEU A 1147 23.84 22.34 30.33
C LEU A 1147 23.63 23.57 31.22
N SER A 1148 24.38 23.65 32.32
CA SER A 1148 24.35 24.79 33.24
C SER A 1148 25.23 25.91 32.69
N LEU A 1149 24.65 27.10 32.51
CA LEU A 1149 25.27 28.16 31.72
C LEU A 1149 26.22 29.12 32.47
N LEU A 1150 26.54 28.82 33.74
CA LEU A 1150 27.31 29.70 34.62
C LEU A 1150 28.48 28.98 35.31
N ASN A 1151 29.63 29.66 35.36
CA ASN A 1151 30.67 29.41 36.34
C ASN A 1151 30.67 30.57 37.37
N LYS A 1152 30.89 30.29 38.66
CA LYS A 1152 30.75 31.28 39.76
C LYS A 1152 31.73 32.46 39.70
N ASP A 1153 32.75 32.41 38.83
CA ASP A 1153 33.88 33.35 38.87
C ASP A 1153 34.02 34.26 37.62
N GLY A 1154 32.97 34.40 36.78
CA GLY A 1154 32.90 35.46 35.77
C GLY A 1154 33.94 35.41 34.63
N ALA A 1155 34.66 34.30 34.44
CA ALA A 1155 35.59 34.11 33.32
C ALA A 1155 34.97 33.20 32.23
N VAL A 1156 35.11 33.60 30.95
CA VAL A 1156 34.73 32.80 29.77
C VAL A 1156 35.58 31.53 29.75
N ALA A 1157 35.00 30.42 30.19
CA ALA A 1157 35.53 29.07 30.03
C ALA A 1157 34.39 28.19 29.54
N ALA A 1158 34.68 27.25 28.63
CA ALA A 1158 33.72 26.33 28.03
C ALA A 1158 32.65 25.88 29.03
N VAL A 1159 31.39 26.10 28.67
CA VAL A 1159 30.25 26.00 29.60
C VAL A 1159 29.81 24.54 29.81
N GLY A 1160 30.36 23.66 28.98
CA GLY A 1160 30.37 22.22 29.15
C GLY A 1160 30.29 21.53 27.80
N SER A 1161 30.36 20.19 27.81
CA SER A 1161 30.29 19.40 26.60
C SER A 1161 29.18 18.38 26.69
N VAL A 1162 28.52 18.15 25.55
CA VAL A 1162 27.55 17.07 25.40
C VAL A 1162 28.17 16.07 24.44
N SER A 1163 28.34 14.85 24.95
CA SER A 1163 28.85 13.74 24.17
C SER A 1163 27.83 12.64 24.02
N THR A 1164 27.87 11.97 22.87
CA THR A 1164 27.08 10.77 22.60
C THR A 1164 27.87 9.79 21.75
N GLU A 1165 27.67 8.51 22.03
CA GLU A 1165 28.27 7.43 21.27
C GLU A 1165 27.31 6.99 20.15
N PHE A 1166 27.88 6.69 18.99
CA PHE A 1166 27.14 6.12 17.87
C PHE A 1166 27.98 5.08 17.14
N THR A 1167 27.31 4.07 16.60
CA THR A 1167 27.93 3.05 15.75
C THR A 1167 27.45 3.27 14.33
N LEU A 1168 28.39 3.39 13.39
CA LEU A 1168 28.05 3.40 11.97
C LEU A 1168 27.65 1.98 11.55
N PRO A 1169 26.50 1.79 10.88
CA PRO A 1169 26.12 0.50 10.30
C PRO A 1169 27.17 -0.01 9.32
N ASP A 1170 27.20 -1.33 9.11
CA ASP A 1170 28.18 -2.00 8.23
C ASP A 1170 28.04 -1.59 6.75
N ASP A 1171 26.90 -1.00 6.36
CA ASP A 1171 26.59 -0.51 5.03
C ASP A 1171 26.62 1.04 4.91
N ALA A 1172 27.03 1.75 5.97
CA ALA A 1172 27.02 3.21 6.00
C ALA A 1172 27.98 3.81 4.95
N ALA A 1173 27.43 4.56 3.99
CA ALA A 1173 28.18 5.30 2.98
C ALA A 1173 27.63 6.73 2.82
N GLY A 1174 28.49 7.68 2.44
CA GLY A 1174 28.08 9.07 2.17
C GLY A 1174 28.40 10.03 3.32
N ILE A 1175 27.43 10.84 3.76
CA ILE A 1175 27.65 11.92 4.73
C ILE A 1175 26.94 11.61 6.06
N LEU A 1176 27.68 11.74 7.16
CA LEU A 1176 27.14 11.78 8.52
C LEU A 1176 26.67 13.21 8.82
N TYR A 1177 25.43 13.36 9.26
CA TYR A 1177 24.86 14.64 9.66
C TYR A 1177 24.73 14.74 11.17
N VAL A 1178 25.11 15.88 11.73
CA VAL A 1178 24.96 16.20 13.15
C VAL A 1178 24.12 17.47 13.27
N ASP A 1179 22.95 17.33 13.88
CA ASP A 1179 22.04 18.43 14.16
C ASP A 1179 22.08 18.75 15.66
N ILE A 1180 22.28 20.02 16.01
CA ILE A 1180 22.30 20.49 17.40
C ILE A 1180 21.20 21.52 17.61
N TYR A 1181 20.35 21.27 18.62
CA TYR A 1181 19.25 22.12 19.05
C TYR A 1181 19.46 22.59 20.48
N THR A 1182 19.01 23.81 20.79
CA THR A 1182 19.06 24.39 22.14
C THR A 1182 17.71 25.02 22.50
N TRP A 1183 17.21 24.78 23.72
CA TRP A 1183 15.97 25.40 24.23
C TRP A 1183 15.99 25.62 25.75
N ASP A 1184 15.10 26.49 26.23
CA ASP A 1184 14.92 26.78 27.66
C ASP A 1184 14.02 25.75 28.39
N LYS A 1185 13.94 25.83 29.73
CA LYS A 1185 13.16 24.90 30.56
C LYS A 1185 11.65 24.89 30.28
N GLU A 1186 11.10 25.93 29.63
CA GLU A 1186 9.66 26.09 29.35
C GLU A 1186 9.30 25.82 27.88
N LYS A 1187 10.27 25.39 27.06
CA LYS A 1187 10.13 25.17 25.60
C LYS A 1187 9.66 26.40 24.84
N LYS A 1188 9.81 27.61 25.40
CA LYS A 1188 9.32 28.86 24.79
C LYS A 1188 10.21 29.33 23.64
N PHE A 1189 11.49 28.96 23.66
CA PHE A 1189 12.43 29.17 22.56
C PHE A 1189 12.38 28.04 21.52
N ALA A 1190 11.26 27.88 20.83
CA ALA A 1190 11.15 26.97 19.69
C ALA A 1190 11.31 27.73 18.36
N LYS A 1191 12.50 28.29 18.11
CA LYS A 1191 13.00 28.56 16.75
C LYS A 1191 14.53 28.64 16.73
N ALA A 1192 15.18 27.60 17.26
CA ALA A 1192 16.60 27.38 17.02
C ALA A 1192 16.76 26.80 15.59
N LEU A 1193 17.45 27.53 14.71
CA LEU A 1193 17.95 26.93 13.48
C LEU A 1193 19.01 25.90 13.88
N PRO A 1194 18.92 24.63 13.43
CA PRO A 1194 19.92 23.62 13.76
C PRO A 1194 21.31 24.04 13.25
N THR A 1195 22.33 23.90 14.10
CA THR A 1195 23.71 23.94 13.61
C THR A 1195 23.98 22.59 12.93
N HIS A 1196 24.17 22.62 11.62
CA HIS A 1196 24.45 21.42 10.83
C HIS A 1196 25.94 21.23 10.62
N ILE A 1197 26.46 20.07 11.00
CA ILE A 1197 27.84 19.69 10.75
C ILE A 1197 27.85 18.37 9.99
N THR A 1198 28.64 18.31 8.92
CA THR A 1198 28.74 17.15 8.03
C THR A 1198 30.13 16.53 8.08
N TYR A 1199 30.20 15.20 8.21
CA TYR A 1199 31.43 14.43 8.04
C TYR A 1199 31.28 13.45 6.88
N GLN A 1200 32.33 13.27 6.08
CA GLN A 1200 32.35 12.25 5.03
C GLN A 1200 32.67 10.87 5.62
N ILE A 1201 31.95 9.85 5.17
CA ILE A 1201 32.18 8.43 5.49
C ILE A 1201 32.85 7.82 4.27
N GLU A 1202 34.11 7.39 4.40
CA GLU A 1202 34.82 6.68 3.32
C GLU A 1202 34.34 5.23 3.24
N LYS A 1203 34.24 4.73 2.01
CA LYS A 1203 33.85 3.36 1.71
C LYS A 1203 35.04 2.41 1.85
#